data_AF-A0A218QSB9-F1
#
_entry.id   AF-A0A218QSB9-F1
#
_cell.length_a   1.000
_cell.length_b   1.000
_cell.length_c   1.000
_cell.angle_alpha   90.00
_cell.angle_beta   90.00
_cell.angle_gamma   90.00
#
_symmetry.space_group_name_H-M   'P 1'
#
loop_
_entity.id
_entity.type
_entity.pdbx_description
1 polymer ?
#
loop_
_entity_poly.entity_id
_entity_poly.type
_entity_poly.pdbx_seq_one_letter_code
_entity_poly.pdbx_strand_id
1 'polypeptide(L)'
;MTQLFNLESYVECCQYARLFHKSPEQFIPRNGDLPRAYKAFLQNYATHPYLPEPIISANHPQELTINQTTLDYLSIGTKLTQGEKQRLFIIRDTVDLMTLSMSNLLEHKDGYLYSSAYYYWNYYSEILQHKLTKPLVFVDLDNFVSVDAERLVVRHRLIPINLSRLDNSPYQVPILNTKKPIFIDSGYNPIESYNSICQSIARRILANNFQAIAQNYDTLNHLANYLQKTSFFQIIQPYLNQECFDFIIEVLHNSQIYYKKVTLSIAVIADIVSKQINIQYLKQLASTHPEYQFALISQYNIFPHIQQLLPFICLNPSFQQFNQIWQEKSKLNFPLFAIYLDEIEFAIGITDDRGQKSKQWIQLSQQKDAISYEGKPTVLRGCIPSKNQDFFRIPQKNKTAKLPIKVNGNDYCINGVPQDYNIEIENYQITEDVCIRIEFHLQPGSFPELKVTDLEDKYKITASLTDRIQSSYSYIPHEKIISTRQQESLAQINRLQSRDLQQLQTYLVQLSQELDNADFSGKKPINYTRFKDLFTSAYSEINGNGNKPDLLQFIDSSFAQASISKFKIEFENKSFQKIVALICQLMTFHQSRELNNIKKDVLVAAIMFIGKTYKLSQYLLTEQLFSQTQFITATQIKYRNLDKEYLQCLARVAINEELQSQYFNWFDSNYNLETSQYLWGYGRILLWYYKFDAVNLVNYRAHFTAIIKYLLNKSPSEFEYQYKQNAFLSLLYLLSFRANDKVFCQQGSEEMRMAERVISHFSKDRIIFKQVSQEKPLNQFFQEMISGTITEDDLGKLLQS
;
A
#
# COMPACT_ATOMS: atom_id res chain seq x y z
N MET A 1 -34.32 15.14 -15.67
CA MET A 1 -33.21 15.97 -15.16
C MET A 1 -32.25 15.04 -14.45
N THR A 2 -30.95 15.21 -14.69
CA THR A 2 -29.89 14.43 -14.04
C THR A 2 -29.44 15.17 -12.78
N GLN A 3 -29.19 14.47 -11.68
CA GLN A 3 -28.69 15.07 -10.44
C GLN A 3 -27.19 14.80 -10.29
N LEU A 4 -26.39 15.86 -10.23
CA LEU A 4 -24.94 15.81 -10.06
C LEU A 4 -24.59 15.81 -8.57
N PHE A 5 -23.78 14.84 -8.16
CA PHE A 5 -23.30 14.69 -6.79
C PHE A 5 -21.77 14.63 -6.76
N ASN A 6 -21.15 15.39 -5.86
CA ASN A 6 -19.72 15.30 -5.64
C ASN A 6 -19.38 14.31 -4.53
N LEU A 7 -18.93 13.09 -4.88
CA LEU A 7 -18.55 12.09 -3.86
C LEU A 7 -17.21 12.40 -3.19
N GLU A 8 -16.44 13.33 -3.75
CA GLU A 8 -15.13 13.70 -3.22
C GLU A 8 -15.19 14.89 -2.27
N SER A 9 -16.26 15.69 -2.26
CA SER A 9 -16.33 16.94 -1.47
C SER A 9 -16.66 16.69 0.00
N TYR A 10 -15.71 16.98 0.89
CA TYR A 10 -15.93 16.97 2.35
C TYR A 10 -16.82 18.14 2.79
N VAL A 11 -16.73 19.28 2.09
CA VAL A 11 -17.53 20.48 2.38
C VAL A 11 -19.01 20.20 2.14
N GLU A 12 -19.36 19.63 0.98
CA GLU A 12 -20.74 19.22 0.66
C GLU A 12 -21.22 18.11 1.61
N CYS A 13 -20.33 17.19 1.99
CA CYS A 13 -20.64 16.16 2.97
C CYS A 13 -21.04 16.77 4.31
N CYS A 14 -20.27 17.72 4.83
CA CYS A 14 -20.56 18.43 6.07
C CYS A 14 -21.90 19.16 5.98
N GLN A 15 -22.14 19.90 4.90
CA GLN A 15 -23.39 20.61 4.68
C GLN A 15 -24.58 19.66 4.73
N TYR A 16 -24.60 18.65 3.85
CA TYR A 16 -25.74 17.77 3.73
C TYR A 16 -25.93 16.90 4.99
N ALA A 17 -24.87 16.34 5.55
CA ALA A 17 -24.98 15.55 6.78
C ALA A 17 -25.65 16.36 7.90
N ARG A 18 -25.23 17.61 8.08
CA ARG A 18 -25.76 18.48 9.14
C ARG A 18 -27.19 18.96 8.88
N LEU A 19 -27.59 19.17 7.62
CA LEU A 19 -28.98 19.45 7.25
C LEU A 19 -29.95 18.34 7.71
N PHE A 20 -29.49 17.09 7.68
CA PHE A 20 -30.28 15.92 8.11
C PHE A 20 -29.90 15.39 9.49
N HIS A 21 -29.27 16.22 10.33
CA HIS A 21 -28.88 15.88 11.71
C HIS A 21 -28.02 14.59 11.81
N LYS A 22 -27.15 14.38 10.84
CA LYS A 22 -26.17 13.30 10.79
C LYS A 22 -24.77 13.86 11.05
N SER A 23 -23.90 13.05 11.66
CA SER A 23 -22.49 13.37 11.85
C SER A 23 -21.72 13.16 10.53
N PRO A 24 -20.91 14.13 10.06
CA PRO A 24 -20.09 13.97 8.85
C PRO A 24 -19.03 12.86 8.98
N GLU A 25 -18.56 12.58 10.19
CA GLU A 25 -17.48 11.62 10.47
C GLU A 25 -17.82 10.21 10.00
N GLN A 26 -19.10 9.81 10.02
CA GLN A 26 -19.56 8.50 9.56
C GLN A 26 -19.47 8.30 8.03
N PHE A 27 -19.27 9.38 7.28
CA PHE A 27 -19.25 9.39 5.81
C PHE A 27 -17.84 9.53 5.24
N ILE A 28 -16.85 9.84 6.08
CA ILE A 28 -15.45 9.95 5.66
C ILE A 28 -14.96 8.55 5.27
N PRO A 29 -14.54 8.33 4.00
CA PRO A 29 -14.01 7.04 3.58
C PRO A 29 -12.69 6.73 4.27
N ARG A 30 -12.47 5.45 4.60
CA ARG A 30 -11.16 4.97 5.05
C ARG A 30 -10.14 5.05 3.91
N ASN A 31 -8.85 4.99 4.26
CA ASN A 31 -7.77 5.14 3.29
C ASN A 31 -7.83 4.06 2.21
N GLY A 32 -7.92 4.48 0.95
CA GLY A 32 -8.03 3.58 -0.20
C GLY A 32 -9.43 2.98 -0.42
N ASP A 33 -10.40 3.27 0.47
CA ASP A 33 -11.80 2.85 0.29
C ASP A 33 -12.60 3.86 -0.53
N LEU A 34 -13.62 3.37 -1.22
CA LEU A 34 -14.59 4.18 -1.96
C LEU A 34 -15.62 4.80 -0.98
N PRO A 35 -16.16 6.01 -1.26
CA PRO A 35 -17.10 6.73 -0.39
C PRO A 35 -18.53 6.15 -0.41
N ARG A 36 -18.68 4.86 -0.09
CA ARG A 36 -19.95 4.12 -0.17
C ARG A 36 -21.00 4.63 0.81
N ALA A 37 -20.59 4.91 2.05
CA ALA A 37 -21.49 5.42 3.09
C ALA A 37 -22.07 6.79 2.69
N TYR A 38 -21.22 7.66 2.14
CA TYR A 38 -21.66 8.96 1.66
C TYR A 38 -22.56 8.84 0.42
N LYS A 39 -22.21 7.98 -0.55
CA LYS A 39 -23.08 7.69 -1.70
C LYS A 39 -24.47 7.21 -1.24
N ALA A 40 -24.54 6.24 -0.34
CA ALA A 40 -25.81 5.72 0.17
C ALA A 40 -26.64 6.81 0.85
N PHE A 41 -26.00 7.68 1.64
CA PHE A 41 -26.65 8.84 2.23
C PHE A 41 -27.23 9.78 1.15
N LEU A 42 -26.44 10.15 0.15
CA LEU A 42 -26.90 11.01 -0.95
C LEU A 42 -28.08 10.39 -1.70
N GLN A 43 -28.04 9.08 -1.95
CA GLN A 43 -29.14 8.38 -2.63
C GLN A 43 -30.43 8.36 -1.80
N ASN A 44 -30.32 8.19 -0.48
CA ASN A 44 -31.48 8.20 0.42
C ASN A 44 -32.15 9.57 0.48
N TYR A 45 -31.35 10.65 0.47
CA TYR A 45 -31.85 12.00 0.64
C TYR A 45 -31.93 12.83 -0.66
N ALA A 46 -31.56 12.28 -1.82
CA ALA A 46 -31.53 12.98 -3.11
C ALA A 46 -32.85 13.69 -3.48
N THR A 47 -33.98 13.07 -3.15
CA THR A 47 -35.33 13.57 -3.44
C THR A 47 -35.96 14.35 -2.28
N HIS A 48 -35.28 14.48 -1.14
CA HIS A 48 -35.82 15.19 0.01
C HIS A 48 -35.65 16.70 -0.19
N PRO A 49 -36.76 17.46 -0.33
CA PRO A 49 -36.68 18.89 -0.43
C PRO A 49 -36.30 19.49 0.93
N TYR A 50 -35.48 20.54 0.92
CA TYR A 50 -35.21 21.36 2.11
C TYR A 50 -35.30 22.85 1.76
N LEU A 51 -35.57 23.67 2.77
CA LEU A 51 -35.61 25.12 2.63
C LEU A 51 -34.24 25.70 2.97
N PRO A 52 -33.76 26.71 2.21
CA PRO A 52 -32.57 27.45 2.61
C PRO A 52 -32.84 28.14 3.95
N GLU A 53 -31.84 28.15 4.83
CA GLU A 53 -31.98 28.86 6.09
C GLU A 53 -31.96 30.39 5.85
N PRO A 54 -32.85 31.14 6.51
CA PRO A 54 -32.97 32.60 6.35
C PRO A 54 -31.83 33.34 7.08
N ILE A 55 -30.57 33.15 6.69
CA ILE A 55 -29.41 33.59 7.49
C ILE A 55 -28.81 34.95 7.13
N ILE A 56 -29.12 35.48 5.94
CA ILE A 56 -28.75 36.84 5.55
C ILE A 56 -29.86 37.79 5.94
N SER A 57 -29.56 38.72 6.86
CA SER A 57 -30.59 39.62 7.39
C SER A 57 -31.04 40.71 6.41
N ALA A 58 -30.18 41.09 5.45
CA ALA A 58 -30.49 42.10 4.43
C ALA A 58 -31.57 41.65 3.43
N ASN A 59 -31.82 40.34 3.34
CA ASN A 59 -32.81 39.75 2.44
C ASN A 59 -34.19 39.60 3.09
N HIS A 60 -34.36 40.01 4.34
CA HIS A 60 -35.62 39.85 5.07
C HIS A 60 -36.46 41.12 5.06
N PRO A 61 -37.79 40.98 4.88
CA PRO A 61 -38.70 42.11 5.03
C PRO A 61 -38.70 42.58 6.49
N GLN A 62 -38.78 43.90 6.68
CA GLN A 62 -38.85 44.52 8.01
C GLN A 62 -40.21 44.27 8.69
N GLU A 63 -41.22 43.84 7.93
CA GLU A 63 -42.56 43.54 8.40
C GLU A 63 -42.95 42.10 8.06
N LEU A 64 -43.76 41.47 8.93
CA LEU A 64 -44.30 40.14 8.72
C LEU A 64 -45.30 40.17 7.56
N THR A 65 -44.91 39.63 6.42
CA THR A 65 -45.77 39.47 5.25
C THR A 65 -46.11 38.00 5.00
N ILE A 66 -47.36 37.70 4.66
CA ILE A 66 -47.74 36.35 4.20
C ILE A 66 -47.07 36.10 2.86
N ASN A 67 -46.24 35.06 2.78
CA ASN A 67 -45.63 34.66 1.52
C ASN A 67 -46.72 34.10 0.58
N GLN A 68 -47.07 34.86 -0.46
CA GLN A 68 -48.05 34.45 -1.48
C GLN A 68 -47.41 33.64 -2.63
N THR A 69 -46.08 33.47 -2.63
CA THR A 69 -45.36 32.68 -3.63
C THR A 69 -45.11 31.26 -3.15
N THR A 70 -45.07 30.30 -4.09
CA THR A 70 -44.62 28.94 -3.81
C THR A 70 -43.20 28.94 -3.24
N LEU A 71 -42.99 28.23 -2.14
CA LEU A 71 -41.67 28.07 -1.54
C LEU A 71 -40.72 27.36 -2.51
N ASP A 72 -39.59 27.98 -2.81
CA ASP A 72 -38.52 27.39 -3.61
C ASP A 72 -37.72 26.40 -2.76
N TYR A 73 -38.08 25.12 -2.87
CA TYR A 73 -37.33 24.05 -2.22
C TYR A 73 -36.03 23.74 -2.96
N LEU A 74 -34.95 23.61 -2.19
CA LEU A 74 -33.68 23.09 -2.65
C LEU A 74 -33.64 21.56 -2.53
N SER A 75 -32.75 20.94 -3.29
CA SER A 75 -32.43 19.51 -3.19
C SER A 75 -30.93 19.34 -3.02
N ILE A 76 -30.50 18.21 -2.49
CA ILE A 76 -29.07 17.88 -2.41
C ILE A 76 -28.49 17.76 -3.83
N GLY A 77 -27.25 18.21 -4.05
CA GLY A 77 -26.61 18.12 -5.35
C GLY A 77 -27.18 19.09 -6.40
N THR A 78 -26.49 19.18 -7.53
CA THR A 78 -26.82 20.15 -8.58
C THR A 78 -27.74 19.53 -9.63
N LYS A 79 -28.88 20.18 -9.93
CA LYS A 79 -29.78 19.72 -10.99
C LYS A 79 -29.24 20.12 -12.37
N LEU A 80 -29.00 19.14 -13.23
CA LEU A 80 -28.66 19.32 -14.64
C LEU A 80 -29.92 19.21 -15.49
N THR A 81 -30.05 20.11 -16.45
CA THR A 81 -31.28 20.31 -17.24
C THR A 81 -31.63 19.14 -18.16
N GLN A 82 -30.65 18.36 -18.62
CA GLN A 82 -30.80 17.24 -19.55
C GLN A 82 -29.87 16.08 -19.16
N GLY A 83 -30.08 14.87 -19.65
CA GLY A 83 -29.16 13.74 -19.46
C GLY A 83 -29.85 12.37 -19.44
N GLU A 84 -29.13 11.35 -19.91
CA GLU A 84 -29.62 9.97 -20.02
C GLU A 84 -29.67 9.24 -18.68
N LYS A 85 -28.75 9.58 -17.77
CA LYS A 85 -28.64 8.98 -16.43
C LYS A 85 -29.43 9.79 -15.40
N GLN A 86 -30.01 9.11 -14.42
CA GLN A 86 -30.74 9.79 -13.34
C GLN A 86 -29.79 10.58 -12.44
N ARG A 87 -28.59 10.02 -12.20
CA ARG A 87 -27.58 10.57 -11.29
C ARG A 87 -26.22 10.56 -11.97
N LEU A 88 -25.42 11.58 -11.72
CA LEU A 88 -24.03 11.69 -12.18
C LEU A 88 -23.15 11.91 -10.95
N PHE A 89 -22.16 11.05 -10.73
CA PHE A 89 -21.26 11.15 -9.59
C PHE A 89 -19.88 11.63 -10.01
N ILE A 90 -19.35 12.64 -9.33
CA ILE A 90 -17.94 13.02 -9.44
C ILE A 90 -17.14 12.06 -8.57
N ILE A 91 -16.13 11.41 -9.15
CA ILE A 91 -15.28 10.42 -8.49
C ILE A 91 -13.81 10.82 -8.57
N ARG A 92 -13.01 10.32 -7.63
CA ARG A 92 -11.56 10.54 -7.62
C ARG A 92 -10.86 10.03 -8.88
N ASP A 93 -9.90 10.80 -9.37
CA ASP A 93 -9.06 10.46 -10.53
C ASP A 93 -8.22 9.18 -10.34
N THR A 94 -7.95 8.79 -9.10
CA THR A 94 -7.12 7.62 -8.77
C THR A 94 -7.90 6.31 -8.78
N VAL A 95 -9.23 6.35 -8.88
CA VAL A 95 -10.05 5.13 -8.98
C VAL A 95 -9.93 4.61 -10.41
N ASP A 96 -9.23 3.48 -10.57
CA ASP A 96 -9.08 2.85 -11.88
C ASP A 96 -10.41 2.25 -12.35
N LEU A 97 -10.49 2.02 -13.66
CA LEU A 97 -11.69 1.55 -14.34
C LEU A 97 -12.17 0.18 -13.85
N MET A 98 -11.23 -0.72 -13.55
CA MET A 98 -11.54 -2.07 -13.07
C MET A 98 -12.11 -2.02 -11.65
N THR A 99 -11.50 -1.23 -10.77
CA THR A 99 -12.01 -0.97 -9.42
C THR A 99 -13.41 -0.39 -9.48
N LEU A 100 -13.65 0.63 -10.32
CA LEU A 100 -14.96 1.24 -10.47
C LEU A 100 -16.02 0.21 -10.91
N SER A 101 -15.67 -0.65 -11.87
CA SER A 101 -16.57 -1.65 -12.45
C SER A 101 -16.87 -2.82 -11.49
N MET A 102 -15.85 -3.33 -10.79
CA MET A 102 -15.97 -4.45 -9.84
C MET A 102 -16.55 -4.02 -8.48
N SER A 103 -16.46 -2.74 -8.15
CA SER A 103 -16.85 -2.25 -6.83
C SER A 103 -18.35 -2.26 -6.57
N ASN A 104 -19.20 -2.41 -7.59
CA ASN A 104 -20.64 -2.11 -7.50
C ASN A 104 -20.93 -0.69 -6.96
N LEU A 105 -19.97 0.24 -7.06
CA LEU A 105 -20.16 1.61 -6.60
C LEU A 105 -21.18 2.33 -7.47
N LEU A 106 -21.24 2.05 -8.77
CA LEU A 106 -22.19 2.66 -9.70
C LEU A 106 -23.29 1.66 -10.07
N GLU A 107 -24.55 2.07 -9.97
CA GLU A 107 -25.71 1.30 -10.45
C GLU A 107 -25.99 1.61 -11.94
N HIS A 108 -26.80 0.81 -12.63
CA HIS A 108 -27.13 1.05 -14.05
C HIS A 108 -27.70 2.45 -14.37
N LYS A 109 -28.38 3.08 -13.40
CA LYS A 109 -28.93 4.44 -13.51
C LYS A 109 -27.93 5.56 -13.19
N ASP A 110 -26.73 5.20 -12.77
CA ASP A 110 -25.67 6.13 -12.39
C ASP A 110 -24.70 6.33 -13.56
N GLY A 111 -24.31 7.57 -13.79
CA GLY A 111 -23.12 7.94 -14.56
C GLY A 111 -22.01 8.41 -13.62
N TYR A 112 -20.81 8.60 -14.16
CA TYR A 112 -19.71 9.19 -13.40
C TYR A 112 -18.88 10.15 -14.25
N LEU A 113 -18.13 11.01 -13.56
CA LEU A 113 -17.11 11.88 -14.15
C LEU A 113 -15.93 11.95 -13.18
N TYR A 114 -14.72 11.89 -13.70
CA TYR A 114 -13.54 12.08 -12.87
C TYR A 114 -13.41 13.54 -12.39
N SER A 115 -12.95 13.73 -11.15
CA SER A 115 -12.83 15.03 -10.49
C SER A 115 -12.07 16.07 -11.31
N SER A 116 -10.90 15.76 -11.86
CA SER A 116 -10.14 16.70 -12.69
C SER A 116 -10.87 17.06 -13.98
N ALA A 117 -11.59 16.12 -14.60
CA ALA A 117 -12.40 16.40 -15.78
C ALA A 117 -13.58 17.32 -15.42
N TYR A 118 -14.26 17.05 -14.30
CA TYR A 118 -15.31 17.91 -13.78
C TYR A 118 -14.78 19.33 -13.54
N TYR A 119 -13.66 19.49 -12.82
CA TYR A 119 -13.08 20.79 -12.53
C TYR A 119 -12.66 21.55 -13.80
N TYR A 120 -12.07 20.86 -14.78
CA TYR A 120 -11.75 21.46 -16.06
C TYR A 120 -12.99 22.06 -16.76
N TRP A 121 -14.08 21.30 -16.85
CA TRP A 121 -15.30 21.80 -17.49
C TRP A 121 -16.03 22.83 -16.66
N ASN A 122 -15.99 22.69 -15.33
CA ASN A 122 -16.66 23.62 -14.43
C ASN A 122 -16.03 25.01 -14.50
N TYR A 123 -14.73 25.11 -14.79
CA TYR A 123 -13.98 26.37 -14.89
C TYR A 123 -13.36 26.60 -16.27
N TYR A 124 -13.98 26.05 -17.33
CA TYR A 124 -13.41 26.02 -18.67
C TYR A 124 -12.94 27.40 -19.17
N SER A 125 -13.80 28.42 -19.06
CA SER A 125 -13.47 29.77 -19.52
C SER A 125 -12.31 30.42 -18.77
N GLU A 126 -12.22 30.23 -17.44
CA GLU A 126 -11.10 30.73 -16.65
C GLU A 126 -9.79 30.06 -17.07
N ILE A 127 -9.79 28.72 -17.17
CA ILE A 127 -8.60 27.94 -17.55
C ILE A 127 -8.07 28.35 -18.93
N LEU A 128 -8.96 28.58 -19.90
CA LEU A 128 -8.57 29.02 -21.25
C LEU A 128 -7.82 30.36 -21.26
N GLN A 129 -8.21 31.30 -20.39
CA GLN A 129 -7.58 32.64 -20.34
C GLN A 129 -6.10 32.56 -19.95
N HIS A 130 -5.71 31.52 -19.21
CA HIS A 130 -4.34 31.32 -18.75
C HIS A 130 -3.39 30.72 -19.79
N LYS A 131 -3.85 30.42 -21.02
CA LYS A 131 -3.02 29.93 -22.15
C LYS A 131 -2.03 28.84 -21.71
N LEU A 132 -2.56 27.68 -21.36
CA LEU A 132 -1.76 26.56 -20.85
C LEU A 132 -0.63 26.15 -21.82
N THR A 133 0.58 26.05 -21.29
CA THR A 133 1.79 25.61 -22.02
C THR A 133 2.32 24.28 -21.50
N LYS A 134 1.82 23.81 -20.36
CA LYS A 134 2.22 22.58 -19.66
C LYS A 134 0.97 21.78 -19.29
N PRO A 135 1.10 20.48 -18.98
CA PRO A 135 -0.01 19.70 -18.46
C PRO A 135 -0.53 20.31 -17.15
N LEU A 136 -1.86 20.30 -16.99
CA LEU A 136 -2.53 20.91 -15.84
C LEU A 136 -2.73 19.88 -14.73
N VAL A 137 -2.55 20.28 -13.48
CA VAL A 137 -2.78 19.45 -12.29
C VAL A 137 -3.71 20.19 -11.35
N PHE A 138 -4.81 19.56 -10.96
CA PHE A 138 -5.72 20.12 -9.97
C PHE A 138 -5.31 19.74 -8.56
N VAL A 139 -5.28 20.73 -7.67
CA VAL A 139 -5.12 20.55 -6.23
C VAL A 139 -6.39 21.05 -5.56
N ASP A 140 -7.09 20.14 -4.92
CA ASP A 140 -8.39 20.41 -4.30
C ASP A 140 -8.26 20.44 -2.78
N LEU A 141 -8.66 21.56 -2.16
CA LEU A 141 -8.61 21.78 -0.71
C LEU A 141 -9.94 21.50 -0.01
N ASP A 142 -10.97 21.06 -0.75
CA ASP A 142 -12.32 20.82 -0.24
C ASP A 142 -12.69 19.33 -0.23
N ASN A 143 -11.76 18.45 -0.60
CA ASN A 143 -11.99 17.02 -0.80
C ASN A 143 -11.76 16.13 0.44
N PHE A 144 -12.20 14.87 0.35
CA PHE A 144 -11.81 13.82 1.27
C PHE A 144 -10.36 13.41 1.02
N VAL A 145 -9.44 13.85 1.86
CA VAL A 145 -8.06 13.34 1.88
C VAL A 145 -7.81 12.72 3.23
N SER A 146 -7.67 11.40 3.25
CA SER A 146 -7.36 10.65 4.46
C SER A 146 -5.86 10.68 4.74
N VAL A 147 -5.47 11.12 5.93
CA VAL A 147 -4.14 10.91 6.51
C VAL A 147 -4.21 9.66 7.38
N ASP A 148 -3.28 8.71 7.22
CA ASP A 148 -3.14 7.59 8.16
C ASP A 148 -2.35 8.05 9.39
N ALA A 149 -2.90 7.82 10.58
CA ALA A 149 -2.16 8.00 11.82
C ALA A 149 -1.32 6.75 12.18
N GLU A 150 -1.51 5.61 11.49
CA GLU A 150 -0.93 4.31 11.86
C GLU A 150 0.06 3.74 10.82
N ARG A 151 0.28 4.40 9.68
CA ARG A 151 1.26 3.96 8.66
C ARG A 151 2.15 5.13 8.20
N LEU A 152 3.46 4.98 8.42
CA LEU A 152 4.48 6.03 8.30
C LEU A 152 4.73 6.64 6.91
N VAL A 153 4.04 6.25 5.83
CA VAL A 153 4.08 7.00 4.56
C VAL A 153 2.80 6.75 3.75
N VAL A 154 1.89 7.74 3.66
CA VAL A 154 0.85 7.78 2.63
C VAL A 154 1.26 8.78 1.56
N ARG A 155 1.52 8.30 0.33
CA ARG A 155 1.73 9.17 -0.82
C ARG A 155 0.40 9.42 -1.51
N HIS A 156 -0.13 10.65 -1.46
CA HIS A 156 -1.26 11.03 -2.30
C HIS A 156 -0.82 11.09 -3.77
N ARG A 157 -1.76 10.80 -4.68
CA ARG A 157 -1.51 10.81 -6.13
C ARG A 157 -2.34 11.90 -6.77
N LEU A 158 -1.68 12.85 -7.42
CA LEU A 158 -2.33 13.82 -8.31
C LEU A 158 -2.18 13.33 -9.74
N ILE A 159 -3.26 13.42 -10.53
CA ILE A 159 -3.28 12.97 -11.93
C ILE A 159 -3.21 14.20 -12.84
N PRO A 160 -2.12 14.38 -13.62
CA PRO A 160 -2.06 15.44 -14.60
C PRO A 160 -3.06 15.23 -15.74
N ILE A 161 -3.56 16.33 -16.31
CA ILE A 161 -4.37 16.32 -17.53
C ILE A 161 -3.63 16.96 -18.71
N ASN A 162 -3.72 16.30 -19.86
CA ASN A 162 -3.35 16.83 -21.16
C ASN A 162 -4.60 17.29 -21.91
N LEU A 163 -4.46 18.15 -22.91
CA LEU A 163 -5.59 18.62 -23.72
C LEU A 163 -5.47 18.11 -25.15
N SER A 164 -6.57 17.61 -25.70
CA SER A 164 -6.66 17.13 -27.08
C SER A 164 -7.85 17.76 -27.81
N ARG A 165 -7.69 18.03 -29.11
CA ARG A 165 -8.79 18.47 -29.98
C ARG A 165 -9.38 17.25 -30.69
N LEU A 166 -10.71 17.21 -30.77
CA LEU A 166 -11.45 16.20 -31.52
C LEU A 166 -12.34 16.88 -32.56
N ASP A 167 -12.54 16.22 -33.70
CA ASP A 167 -13.28 16.78 -34.83
C ASP A 167 -14.76 17.07 -34.52
N ASN A 168 -15.34 16.35 -33.55
CA ASN A 168 -16.74 16.48 -33.13
C ASN A 168 -16.94 17.43 -31.93
N SER A 169 -15.90 18.17 -31.51
CA SER A 169 -15.99 19.09 -30.38
C SER A 169 -15.36 20.45 -30.71
N PRO A 170 -16.05 21.58 -30.45
CA PRO A 170 -15.40 22.89 -30.48
C PRO A 170 -14.42 23.07 -29.31
N TYR A 171 -14.47 22.18 -28.33
CA TYR A 171 -13.69 22.23 -27.10
C TYR A 171 -12.47 21.31 -27.14
N GLN A 172 -11.42 21.70 -26.42
CA GLN A 172 -10.34 20.78 -26.07
C GLN A 172 -10.81 19.85 -24.95
N VAL A 173 -10.68 18.54 -25.17
CA VAL A 173 -11.08 17.49 -24.23
C VAL A 173 -9.92 17.19 -23.28
N PRO A 174 -10.14 17.13 -21.96
CA PRO A 174 -9.12 16.77 -20.99
C PRO A 174 -8.84 15.25 -21.02
N ILE A 175 -7.56 14.90 -21.05
CA ILE A 175 -7.05 13.52 -21.03
C ILE A 175 -6.33 13.29 -19.70
N LEU A 176 -6.85 12.41 -18.87
CA LEU A 176 -6.24 12.02 -17.60
C LEU A 176 -5.02 11.12 -17.84
N ASN A 177 -3.86 11.57 -17.36
CA ASN A 177 -2.59 10.86 -17.46
C ASN A 177 -2.29 10.02 -16.22
N THR A 178 -3.00 8.91 -16.11
CA THR A 178 -2.84 7.90 -15.04
C THR A 178 -1.49 7.20 -15.06
N LYS A 179 -0.74 7.26 -16.17
CA LYS A 179 0.59 6.64 -16.31
C LYS A 179 1.70 7.38 -15.57
N LYS A 180 1.57 8.68 -15.37
CA LYS A 180 2.57 9.54 -14.72
C LYS A 180 1.94 10.32 -13.57
N PRO A 181 1.46 9.65 -12.51
CA PRO A 181 0.92 10.34 -11.35
C PRO A 181 2.03 11.09 -10.62
N ILE A 182 1.68 12.22 -10.02
CA ILE A 182 2.56 12.95 -9.11
C ILE A 182 2.31 12.41 -7.71
N PHE A 183 3.35 11.87 -7.08
CA PHE A 183 3.30 11.42 -5.71
C PHE A 183 3.67 12.57 -4.79
N ILE A 184 2.77 12.92 -3.88
CA ILE A 184 2.98 13.96 -2.89
C ILE A 184 2.92 13.36 -1.49
N ASP A 185 3.81 13.80 -0.61
CA ASP A 185 3.75 13.46 0.80
C ASP A 185 2.54 14.16 1.45
N SER A 186 1.94 13.57 2.48
CA SER A 186 0.70 14.05 3.12
C SER A 186 0.88 15.33 3.96
N GLY A 187 1.46 16.38 3.39
CA GLY A 187 1.77 17.64 4.06
C GLY A 187 0.59 18.61 4.23
N TYR A 188 -0.60 18.27 3.72
CA TYR A 188 -1.81 19.07 3.83
C TYR A 188 -3.04 18.21 4.09
N ASN A 189 -3.81 18.58 5.12
CA ASN A 189 -5.05 17.92 5.52
C ASN A 189 -6.26 18.86 5.28
N PRO A 190 -6.99 18.70 4.16
CA PRO A 190 -8.19 19.46 3.82
C PRO A 190 -9.29 19.42 4.89
N ILE A 191 -9.53 18.24 5.49
CA ILE A 191 -10.57 18.01 6.50
C ILE A 191 -10.27 18.83 7.75
N GLU A 192 -9.06 18.71 8.27
CA GLU A 192 -8.61 19.46 9.44
C GLU A 192 -8.56 20.97 9.18
N SER A 193 -8.12 21.37 7.98
CA SER A 193 -8.07 22.78 7.59
C SER A 193 -9.46 23.41 7.55
N TYR A 194 -10.44 22.74 6.93
CA TYR A 194 -11.82 23.25 6.88
C TYR A 194 -12.45 23.34 8.28
N ASN A 195 -12.28 22.31 9.11
CA ASN A 195 -12.77 22.31 10.49
C ASN A 195 -12.13 23.44 11.32
N SER A 196 -10.82 23.63 11.18
CA SER A 196 -10.06 24.68 11.89
C SER A 196 -10.46 26.08 11.44
N ILE A 197 -10.75 26.29 10.15
CA ILE A 197 -11.26 27.56 9.62
C ILE A 197 -12.64 27.86 10.22
N CYS A 198 -13.59 26.92 10.16
CA CYS A 198 -14.93 27.11 10.74
C CYS A 198 -14.87 27.39 12.25
N GLN A 199 -14.05 26.64 13.00
CA GLN A 199 -13.85 26.88 14.43
C GLN A 199 -13.21 28.25 14.71
N SER A 200 -12.24 28.68 13.90
CA SER A 200 -11.57 29.98 14.07
C SER A 200 -12.54 31.14 13.81
N ILE A 201 -13.39 31.04 12.79
CA ILE A 201 -14.45 32.01 12.51
C ILE A 201 -15.45 32.03 13.68
N ALA A 202 -15.95 30.87 14.11
CA ALA A 202 -16.88 30.75 15.23
C ALA A 202 -16.30 31.38 16.52
N ARG A 203 -15.03 31.09 16.85
CA ARG A 203 -14.34 31.66 18.00
C ARG A 203 -14.27 33.18 17.91
N ARG A 204 -13.97 33.73 16.73
CA ARG A 204 -13.93 35.18 16.52
C ARG A 204 -15.30 35.83 16.69
N ILE A 205 -16.36 35.20 16.16
CA ILE A 205 -17.74 35.68 16.31
C ILE A 205 -18.13 35.73 17.79
N LEU A 206 -17.89 34.65 18.54
CA LEU A 206 -18.22 34.57 19.97
C LEU A 206 -17.40 35.56 20.79
N ALA A 207 -16.10 35.69 20.53
CA ALA A 207 -15.24 36.66 21.24
C ALA A 207 -15.73 38.11 21.08
N ASN A 208 -16.22 38.46 19.89
CA ASN A 208 -16.71 39.81 19.61
C ASN A 208 -18.11 40.09 20.18
N ASN A 209 -18.95 39.06 20.33
CA ASN A 209 -20.39 39.25 20.61
C ASN A 209 -20.85 38.67 21.96
N PHE A 210 -20.08 37.75 22.54
CA PHE A 210 -20.44 36.91 23.70
C PHE A 210 -19.20 36.44 24.50
N GLN A 211 -18.41 37.38 25.01
CA GLN A 211 -17.13 37.08 25.69
C GLN A 211 -17.23 36.00 26.79
N ALA A 212 -18.32 36.00 27.57
CA ALA A 212 -18.52 35.06 28.68
C ALA A 212 -18.59 33.58 28.26
N ILE A 213 -19.00 33.30 27.02
CA ILE A 213 -19.16 31.93 26.48
C ILE A 213 -18.22 31.64 25.32
N ALA A 214 -17.30 32.57 24.99
CA ALA A 214 -16.39 32.44 23.85
C ALA A 214 -15.39 31.28 23.97
N GLN A 215 -15.15 30.79 25.18
CA GLN A 215 -14.28 29.64 25.46
C GLN A 215 -15.07 28.34 25.76
N ASN A 216 -16.40 28.37 25.73
CA ASN A 216 -17.20 27.17 25.92
C ASN A 216 -17.08 26.25 24.70
N TYR A 217 -16.62 25.02 24.91
CA TYR A 217 -16.36 24.05 23.85
C TYR A 217 -17.62 23.67 23.06
N ASP A 218 -18.73 23.42 23.75
CA ASP A 218 -19.98 23.00 23.12
C ASP A 218 -20.60 24.12 22.29
N THR A 219 -20.60 25.35 22.81
CA THR A 219 -21.07 26.54 22.07
C THR A 219 -20.20 26.80 20.84
N LEU A 220 -18.88 26.71 20.99
CA LEU A 220 -17.94 26.92 19.88
C LEU A 220 -18.16 25.89 18.78
N ASN A 221 -18.23 24.61 19.14
CA ASN A 221 -18.47 23.54 18.18
C ASN A 221 -19.84 23.65 17.53
N HIS A 222 -20.88 23.99 18.30
CA HIS A 222 -22.21 24.20 17.74
C HIS A 222 -22.21 25.29 16.67
N LEU A 223 -21.59 26.45 16.93
CA LEU A 223 -21.50 27.52 15.94
C LEU A 223 -20.62 27.13 14.74
N ALA A 224 -19.49 26.45 14.95
CA ALA A 224 -18.67 25.94 13.85
C ALA A 224 -19.45 24.97 12.95
N ASN A 225 -20.21 24.07 13.58
CA ASN A 225 -21.10 23.13 12.91
C ASN A 225 -22.20 23.85 12.13
N TYR A 226 -22.74 24.93 12.68
CA TYR A 226 -23.73 25.78 12.03
C TYR A 226 -23.18 26.46 10.76
N LEU A 227 -21.94 26.98 10.82
CA LEU A 227 -21.26 27.54 9.63
C LEU A 227 -21.08 26.50 8.51
N GLN A 228 -20.83 25.24 8.88
CA GLN A 228 -20.73 24.15 7.91
C GLN A 228 -22.09 23.75 7.33
N LYS A 229 -23.13 23.65 8.19
CA LYS A 229 -24.51 23.35 7.81
C LYS A 229 -25.05 24.35 6.78
N THR A 230 -24.70 25.62 6.95
CA THR A 230 -25.14 26.72 6.10
C THR A 230 -24.29 26.90 4.84
N SER A 231 -23.17 26.18 4.69
CA SER A 231 -22.22 26.39 3.59
C SER A 231 -21.74 27.85 3.53
N PHE A 232 -21.24 28.35 4.67
CA PHE A 232 -20.90 29.76 4.91
C PHE A 232 -20.19 30.45 3.73
N PHE A 233 -19.18 29.81 3.14
CA PHE A 233 -18.40 30.41 2.05
C PHE A 233 -19.18 30.59 0.74
N GLN A 234 -20.22 29.79 0.47
CA GLN A 234 -21.13 30.01 -0.65
C GLN A 234 -22.02 31.24 -0.41
N ILE A 235 -22.38 31.47 0.85
CA ILE A 235 -23.32 32.54 1.23
C ILE A 235 -22.66 33.91 1.26
N ILE A 236 -21.37 33.99 1.59
CA ILE A 236 -20.65 35.27 1.60
C ILE A 236 -20.23 35.76 0.20
N GLN A 237 -20.29 34.91 -0.84
CA GLN A 237 -19.80 35.28 -2.18
C GLN A 237 -20.38 36.59 -2.74
N PRO A 238 -21.70 36.86 -2.63
CA PRO A 238 -22.28 38.11 -3.12
C PRO A 238 -21.80 39.36 -2.36
N TYR A 239 -21.20 39.19 -1.17
CA TYR A 239 -20.83 40.26 -0.24
C TYR A 239 -19.33 40.57 -0.26
N LEU A 240 -18.53 39.92 -1.11
CA LEU A 240 -17.07 40.08 -1.13
C LEU A 240 -16.60 41.52 -1.44
N ASN A 241 -17.43 42.29 -2.15
CA ASN A 241 -17.15 43.70 -2.46
C ASN A 241 -17.53 44.66 -1.32
N GLN A 242 -18.10 44.15 -0.23
CA GLN A 242 -18.49 44.93 0.94
C GLN A 242 -17.44 44.76 2.05
N GLU A 243 -17.30 45.76 2.92
CA GLU A 243 -16.39 45.66 4.08
C GLU A 243 -16.94 44.67 5.11
N CYS A 244 -18.25 44.76 5.36
CA CYS A 244 -18.98 43.97 6.33
C CYS A 244 -20.34 43.54 5.77
N PHE A 245 -20.88 42.44 6.30
CA PHE A 245 -22.25 41.99 6.03
C PHE A 245 -22.91 41.48 7.31
N ASP A 246 -24.23 41.49 7.33
CA ASP A 246 -25.00 41.05 8.48
C ASP A 246 -25.46 39.59 8.34
N PHE A 247 -25.11 38.77 9.33
CA PHE A 247 -25.32 37.33 9.36
C PHE A 247 -26.09 36.91 10.63
N ILE A 248 -27.05 36.00 10.51
CA ILE A 248 -27.75 35.41 11.64
C ILE A 248 -27.03 34.13 12.06
N ILE A 249 -26.68 34.03 13.34
CA ILE A 249 -25.97 32.87 13.93
C ILE A 249 -26.85 32.12 14.92
N GLU A 250 -26.60 30.81 15.04
CA GLU A 250 -27.06 29.98 16.16
C GLU A 250 -26.03 29.99 17.31
N VAL A 251 -26.51 30.24 18.53
CA VAL A 251 -25.69 30.23 19.75
C VAL A 251 -26.31 29.26 20.75
N LEU A 252 -25.56 28.20 21.07
CA LEU A 252 -25.95 27.23 22.09
C LEU A 252 -25.55 27.74 23.48
N HIS A 253 -26.50 27.89 24.39
CA HIS A 253 -26.26 28.26 25.78
C HIS A 253 -27.28 27.57 26.68
N ASN A 254 -26.83 26.93 27.77
CA ASN A 254 -27.70 26.15 28.68
C ASN A 254 -28.64 25.18 27.95
N SER A 255 -28.11 24.45 26.96
CA SER A 255 -28.86 23.49 26.14
C SER A 255 -30.01 24.07 25.30
N GLN A 256 -30.04 25.40 25.13
CA GLN A 256 -31.00 26.11 24.27
C GLN A 256 -30.27 26.82 23.13
N ILE A 257 -30.91 26.87 21.96
CA ILE A 257 -30.39 27.56 20.77
C ILE A 257 -31.02 28.96 20.73
N TYR A 258 -30.17 29.98 20.66
CA TYR A 258 -30.55 31.37 20.48
C TYR A 258 -30.08 31.87 19.12
N TYR A 259 -30.86 32.75 18.48
CA TYR A 259 -30.50 33.38 17.23
C TYR A 259 -30.07 34.82 17.47
N LYS A 260 -28.97 35.26 16.86
CA LYS A 260 -28.51 36.65 16.92
C LYS A 260 -28.06 37.14 15.56
N LYS A 261 -28.43 38.37 15.22
CA LYS A 261 -27.86 39.12 14.11
C LYS A 261 -26.49 39.67 14.51
N VAL A 262 -25.45 39.37 13.74
CA VAL A 262 -24.08 39.86 13.93
C VAL A 262 -23.53 40.46 12.64
N THR A 263 -22.69 41.48 12.75
CA THR A 263 -21.99 42.07 11.61
C THR A 263 -20.59 41.46 11.50
N LEU A 264 -20.26 40.90 10.33
CA LEU A 264 -19.02 40.19 10.07
C LEU A 264 -18.18 40.93 9.04
N SER A 265 -16.88 41.05 9.29
CA SER A 265 -15.92 41.68 8.37
C SER A 265 -15.32 40.67 7.39
N ILE A 266 -15.36 40.99 6.10
CA ILE A 266 -14.78 40.16 5.03
C ILE A 266 -13.26 40.04 5.20
N ALA A 267 -12.58 41.14 5.55
CA ALA A 267 -11.12 41.15 5.74
C ALA A 267 -10.67 40.23 6.88
N VAL A 268 -11.42 40.17 7.98
CA VAL A 268 -11.12 39.29 9.12
C VAL A 268 -11.29 37.82 8.74
N ILE A 269 -12.33 37.49 7.97
CA ILE A 269 -12.55 36.12 7.48
C ILE A 269 -11.41 35.71 6.54
N ALA A 270 -11.02 36.59 5.61
CA ALA A 270 -9.93 36.34 4.68
C ALA A 270 -8.58 36.10 5.39
N ASP A 271 -8.30 36.86 6.46
CA ASP A 271 -7.10 36.69 7.29
C ASP A 271 -7.11 35.32 8.02
N ILE A 272 -8.24 34.91 8.59
CA ILE A 272 -8.38 33.59 9.23
C ILE A 272 -8.10 32.48 8.21
N VAL A 273 -8.70 32.55 7.02
CA VAL A 273 -8.50 31.55 5.96
C VAL A 273 -7.05 31.50 5.53
N SER A 274 -6.42 32.65 5.28
CA SER A 274 -5.03 32.74 4.80
C SER A 274 -4.02 32.17 5.80
N LYS A 275 -4.30 32.25 7.11
CA LYS A 275 -3.46 31.68 8.16
C LYS A 275 -3.56 30.16 8.28
N GLN A 276 -4.68 29.57 7.87
CA GLN A 276 -4.94 28.13 8.02
C GLN A 276 -4.54 27.33 6.77
N ILE A 277 -4.55 27.95 5.58
CA ILE A 277 -4.07 27.28 4.36
C ILE A 277 -2.54 27.19 4.41
N ASN A 278 -1.99 26.00 4.16
CA ASN A 278 -0.54 25.79 4.10
C ASN A 278 0.06 26.29 2.78
N ILE A 279 0.21 27.62 2.67
CA ILE A 279 0.76 28.30 1.49
C ILE A 279 2.19 27.84 1.18
N GLN A 280 2.99 27.54 2.21
CA GLN A 280 4.38 27.10 2.02
C GLN A 280 4.44 25.75 1.33
N TYR A 281 3.64 24.79 1.77
CA TYR A 281 3.54 23.47 1.14
C TYR A 281 3.10 23.57 -0.33
N LEU A 282 2.07 24.38 -0.63
CA LEU A 282 1.60 24.57 -2.00
C LEU A 282 2.69 25.21 -2.90
N LYS A 283 3.43 26.20 -2.39
CA LYS A 283 4.59 26.78 -3.11
C LYS A 283 5.66 25.74 -3.37
N GLN A 284 5.99 24.92 -2.36
CA GLN A 284 6.97 23.86 -2.49
C GLN A 284 6.55 22.85 -3.57
N LEU A 285 5.28 22.42 -3.56
CA LEU A 285 4.73 21.51 -4.57
C LEU A 285 4.95 22.03 -5.99
N ALA A 286 4.60 23.29 -6.26
CA ALA A 286 4.82 23.91 -7.57
C ALA A 286 6.31 24.04 -7.93
N SER A 287 7.18 24.31 -6.96
CA SER A 287 8.62 24.43 -7.21
C SER A 287 9.32 23.10 -7.47
N THR A 288 8.85 22.00 -6.85
CA THR A 288 9.40 20.65 -7.03
C THR A 288 8.97 20.03 -8.36
N HIS A 289 7.86 20.50 -8.93
CA HIS A 289 7.25 19.99 -10.15
C HIS A 289 7.09 21.08 -11.22
N PRO A 290 8.18 21.74 -11.67
CA PRO A 290 8.12 22.86 -12.60
C PRO A 290 7.62 22.46 -13.99
N GLU A 291 7.59 21.18 -14.34
CA GLU A 291 7.09 20.64 -15.60
C GLU A 291 5.56 20.70 -15.73
N TYR A 292 4.83 20.99 -14.64
CA TYR A 292 3.37 21.10 -14.61
C TYR A 292 2.90 22.54 -14.38
N GLN A 293 1.64 22.83 -14.74
CA GLN A 293 0.89 23.99 -14.24
C GLN A 293 -0.12 23.50 -13.21
N PHE A 294 -0.26 24.23 -12.11
CA PHE A 294 -1.18 23.86 -11.03
C PHE A 294 -2.40 24.77 -11.00
N ALA A 295 -3.58 24.18 -10.88
CA ALA A 295 -4.83 24.86 -10.59
C ALA A 295 -5.31 24.51 -9.18
N LEU A 296 -5.67 25.53 -8.41
CA LEU A 296 -6.21 25.35 -7.06
C LEU A 296 -7.73 25.34 -7.13
N ILE A 297 -8.35 24.31 -6.58
CA ILE A 297 -9.80 24.20 -6.37
C ILE A 297 -10.05 24.39 -4.88
N SER A 298 -10.81 25.42 -4.54
CA SER A 298 -11.31 25.61 -3.18
C SER A 298 -12.41 26.67 -3.13
N GLN A 299 -13.36 26.51 -2.21
CA GLN A 299 -14.32 27.53 -1.81
C GLN A 299 -13.65 28.82 -1.32
N TYR A 300 -12.39 28.77 -0.89
CA TYR A 300 -11.64 29.93 -0.40
C TYR A 300 -11.13 30.84 -1.52
N ASN A 301 -11.05 30.36 -2.76
CA ASN A 301 -10.51 31.13 -3.90
C ASN A 301 -11.31 32.39 -4.25
N ILE A 302 -12.44 32.60 -3.59
CA ILE A 302 -13.21 33.84 -3.61
C ILE A 302 -12.43 35.04 -3.06
N PHE A 303 -11.38 34.83 -2.25
CA PHE A 303 -10.55 35.88 -1.70
C PHE A 303 -9.37 36.22 -2.63
N PRO A 304 -9.27 37.46 -3.16
CA PRO A 304 -8.21 37.85 -4.09
C PRO A 304 -6.80 37.70 -3.54
N HIS A 305 -6.64 37.81 -2.22
CA HIS A 305 -5.33 37.69 -1.57
C HIS A 305 -4.72 36.28 -1.75
N ILE A 306 -5.53 35.22 -1.77
CA ILE A 306 -5.03 33.84 -1.95
C ILE A 306 -4.37 33.68 -3.33
N GLN A 307 -4.96 34.28 -4.36
CA GLN A 307 -4.41 34.28 -5.73
C GLN A 307 -3.03 34.97 -5.80
N GLN A 308 -2.82 36.01 -5.01
CA GLN A 308 -1.54 36.74 -4.98
C GLN A 308 -0.43 35.96 -4.26
N LEU A 309 -0.81 35.05 -3.35
CA LEU A 309 0.14 34.32 -2.52
C LEU A 309 0.73 33.09 -3.22
N LEU A 310 0.08 32.54 -4.24
CA LEU A 310 0.41 31.24 -4.82
C LEU A 310 0.78 31.34 -6.31
N PRO A 311 1.73 30.53 -6.80
CA PRO A 311 2.01 30.40 -8.23
C PRO A 311 0.98 29.51 -8.96
N PHE A 312 -0.28 29.50 -8.50
CA PHE A 312 -1.34 28.61 -8.97
C PHE A 312 -2.36 29.40 -9.78
N ILE A 313 -3.06 28.71 -10.67
CA ILE A 313 -4.32 29.20 -11.24
C ILE A 313 -5.41 28.98 -10.18
N CYS A 314 -5.73 30.02 -9.39
CA CYS A 314 -6.79 29.96 -8.39
C CYS A 314 -8.15 30.12 -9.06
N LEU A 315 -8.88 29.02 -9.22
CA LEU A 315 -10.17 28.99 -9.93
C LEU A 315 -11.29 29.47 -9.01
N ASN A 316 -12.05 30.47 -9.46
CA ASN A 316 -13.02 31.13 -8.62
C ASN A 316 -14.39 30.42 -8.67
N PRO A 317 -14.91 29.92 -7.53
CA PRO A 317 -16.17 29.16 -7.50
C PRO A 317 -17.41 29.96 -7.93
N SER A 318 -17.32 31.27 -8.15
CA SER A 318 -18.41 32.10 -8.67
C SER A 318 -18.60 32.02 -10.19
N PHE A 319 -17.66 31.46 -10.96
CA PHE A 319 -17.77 31.37 -12.43
C PHE A 319 -17.93 29.92 -12.95
N GLN A 320 -18.79 29.14 -12.28
CA GLN A 320 -19.04 27.74 -12.64
C GLN A 320 -19.86 27.59 -13.94
N GLN A 321 -19.42 26.70 -14.84
CA GLN A 321 -19.97 26.55 -16.19
C GLN A 321 -20.41 25.13 -16.56
N PHE A 322 -20.30 24.17 -15.62
CA PHE A 322 -20.52 22.76 -15.96
C PHE A 322 -21.92 22.49 -16.54
N ASN A 323 -22.97 23.15 -16.02
CA ASN A 323 -24.33 22.94 -16.53
C ASN A 323 -24.49 23.40 -18.01
N GLN A 324 -23.81 24.47 -18.43
CA GLN A 324 -23.82 24.92 -19.82
C GLN A 324 -23.06 23.93 -20.71
N ILE A 325 -21.85 23.52 -20.30
CA ILE A 325 -21.05 22.50 -21.01
C ILE A 325 -21.84 21.18 -21.15
N TRP A 326 -22.55 20.78 -20.10
CA TRP A 326 -23.36 19.56 -20.10
C TRP A 326 -24.55 19.62 -21.07
N GLN A 327 -25.21 20.78 -21.18
CA GLN A 327 -26.25 21.01 -22.19
C GLN A 327 -25.69 20.93 -23.61
N GLU A 328 -24.51 21.51 -23.85
CA GLU A 328 -23.87 21.47 -25.16
C GLU A 328 -23.39 20.07 -25.53
N LYS A 329 -22.82 19.32 -24.57
CA LYS A 329 -22.51 17.90 -24.74
C LYS A 329 -23.74 17.13 -25.19
N SER A 330 -24.89 17.36 -24.56
CA SER A 330 -26.13 16.66 -24.91
C SER A 330 -26.59 16.94 -26.35
N LYS A 331 -26.17 18.06 -26.94
CA LYS A 331 -26.49 18.44 -28.34
C LYS A 331 -25.45 17.95 -29.35
N LEU A 332 -24.16 18.08 -29.01
CA LEU A 332 -23.03 17.84 -29.91
C LEU A 332 -22.41 16.44 -29.76
N ASN A 333 -22.74 15.74 -28.68
CA ASN A 333 -22.27 14.39 -28.35
C ASN A 333 -20.74 14.23 -28.34
N PHE A 334 -20.03 15.20 -27.75
CA PHE A 334 -18.58 15.11 -27.54
C PHE A 334 -18.23 14.40 -26.21
N PRO A 335 -17.03 13.78 -26.10
CA PRO A 335 -16.59 13.18 -24.84
C PRO A 335 -16.13 14.25 -23.84
N LEU A 336 -16.54 14.13 -22.58
CA LEU A 336 -16.10 15.01 -21.50
C LEU A 336 -14.68 14.70 -21.04
N PHE A 337 -14.18 13.49 -21.25
CA PHE A 337 -12.82 13.16 -20.87
C PHE A 337 -12.26 12.02 -21.68
N ALA A 338 -10.96 11.84 -21.56
CA ALA A 338 -10.24 10.68 -22.02
C ALA A 338 -9.25 10.18 -20.96
N ILE A 339 -8.81 8.94 -21.08
CA ILE A 339 -7.86 8.31 -20.16
C ILE A 339 -6.80 7.59 -20.97
N TYR A 340 -5.53 7.71 -20.56
CA TYR A 340 -4.47 6.87 -21.11
C TYR A 340 -4.66 5.41 -20.68
N LEU A 341 -4.71 4.52 -21.67
CA LEU A 341 -4.81 3.08 -21.47
C LEU A 341 -3.44 2.50 -21.10
N ASP A 342 -3.42 1.54 -20.17
CA ASP A 342 -2.22 0.77 -19.85
C ASP A 342 -1.66 0.08 -21.09
N GLU A 343 -0.33 -0.07 -21.11
CA GLU A 343 0.36 -0.83 -22.13
C GLU A 343 0.21 -2.32 -21.86
N ILE A 344 -0.54 -3.03 -22.69
CA ILE A 344 -0.74 -4.48 -22.57
C ILE A 344 0.10 -5.18 -23.63
N GLU A 345 0.90 -6.14 -23.19
CA GLU A 345 1.75 -6.96 -24.07
C GLU A 345 1.50 -8.45 -23.85
N PHE A 346 1.58 -9.23 -24.94
CA PHE A 346 1.56 -10.69 -24.89
C PHE A 346 2.79 -11.28 -25.51
N ALA A 347 3.28 -12.39 -24.96
CA ALA A 347 4.34 -13.13 -25.60
C ALA A 347 3.78 -14.20 -26.53
N ILE A 348 4.20 -14.16 -27.80
CA ILE A 348 3.85 -15.14 -28.81
C ILE A 348 5.10 -15.88 -29.29
N GLY A 349 4.92 -17.12 -29.75
CA GLY A 349 5.94 -17.84 -30.50
C GLY A 349 5.86 -17.46 -31.98
N ILE A 350 6.98 -17.04 -32.56
CA ILE A 350 7.10 -16.73 -33.99
C ILE A 350 8.17 -17.64 -34.58
N THR A 351 7.80 -18.33 -35.66
CA THR A 351 8.76 -19.01 -36.52
C THR A 351 9.27 -18.02 -37.57
N ASP A 352 10.58 -17.85 -37.67
CA ASP A 352 11.22 -17.08 -38.72
C ASP A 352 11.22 -17.82 -40.07
N ASP A 353 11.70 -17.16 -41.13
CA ASP A 353 11.74 -17.73 -42.49
C ASP A 353 12.69 -18.93 -42.62
N ARG A 354 13.52 -19.19 -41.61
CA ARG A 354 14.47 -20.31 -41.53
C ARG A 354 13.96 -21.45 -40.65
N GLY A 355 12.75 -21.34 -40.10
CA GLY A 355 12.15 -22.36 -39.24
C GLY A 355 12.55 -22.27 -37.75
N GLN A 356 13.33 -21.28 -37.33
CA GLN A 356 13.68 -21.07 -35.93
C GLN A 356 12.53 -20.40 -35.17
N LYS A 357 12.18 -20.97 -34.02
CA LYS A 357 11.17 -20.42 -33.11
C LYS A 357 11.82 -19.39 -32.18
N SER A 358 11.27 -18.19 -32.17
CA SER A 358 11.62 -17.13 -31.22
C SER A 358 10.38 -16.68 -30.45
N LYS A 359 10.56 -16.18 -29.22
CA LYS A 359 9.48 -15.59 -28.43
C LYS A 359 9.53 -14.07 -28.64
N GLN A 360 8.43 -13.48 -29.10
CA GLN A 360 8.32 -12.03 -29.27
C GLN A 360 7.19 -11.49 -28.40
N TRP A 361 7.43 -10.35 -27.74
CA TRP A 361 6.40 -9.59 -27.04
C TRP A 361 5.71 -8.64 -28.03
N ILE A 362 4.38 -8.64 -27.99
CA ILE A 362 3.54 -7.85 -28.88
C ILE A 362 2.63 -6.98 -28.04
N GLN A 363 2.67 -5.68 -28.33
CA GLN A 363 1.79 -4.68 -27.76
C GLN A 363 0.43 -4.67 -28.48
N LEU A 364 -0.65 -4.51 -27.71
CA LEU A 364 -2.01 -4.45 -28.26
C LEU A 364 -2.43 -3.08 -28.82
N SER A 365 -1.66 -2.03 -28.54
CA SER A 365 -2.03 -0.66 -28.90
C SER A 365 -0.87 0.07 -29.54
N GLN A 366 -1.16 0.91 -30.54
CA GLN A 366 -0.26 1.95 -31.00
C GLN A 366 -0.45 3.19 -30.14
N GLN A 367 0.54 4.11 -30.10
CA GLN A 367 0.44 5.35 -29.32
C GLN A 367 -0.82 6.18 -29.64
N LYS A 368 -1.28 6.18 -30.90
CA LYS A 368 -2.50 6.89 -31.32
C LYS A 368 -3.79 6.33 -30.71
N ASP A 369 -3.79 5.04 -30.36
CA ASP A 369 -4.92 4.30 -29.79
C ASP A 369 -4.79 4.15 -28.26
N ALA A 370 -3.75 4.75 -27.67
CA ALA A 370 -3.46 4.64 -26.24
C ALA A 370 -4.37 5.51 -25.35
N ILE A 371 -5.42 6.11 -25.91
CA ILE A 371 -6.36 6.98 -25.21
C ILE A 371 -7.78 6.48 -25.44
N SER A 372 -8.49 6.18 -24.36
CA SER A 372 -9.91 5.83 -24.40
C SER A 372 -10.76 7.03 -23.99
N TYR A 373 -11.72 7.41 -24.84
CA TYR A 373 -12.60 8.56 -24.62
C TYR A 373 -13.95 8.12 -24.04
N GLU A 374 -14.54 8.94 -23.17
CA GLU A 374 -15.88 8.73 -22.61
C GLU A 374 -16.90 8.41 -23.73
N GLY A 375 -17.66 7.34 -23.57
CA GLY A 375 -18.73 6.96 -24.50
C GLY A 375 -18.26 6.42 -25.86
N LYS A 376 -16.95 6.34 -26.11
CA LYS A 376 -16.40 5.79 -27.35
C LYS A 376 -15.69 4.46 -27.08
N PRO A 377 -16.22 3.33 -27.58
CA PRO A 377 -15.53 2.05 -27.55
C PRO A 377 -14.17 2.16 -28.26
N THR A 378 -13.12 1.72 -27.59
CA THR A 378 -11.75 1.67 -28.08
C THR A 378 -11.37 0.21 -28.20
N VAL A 379 -10.97 -0.22 -29.40
CA VAL A 379 -10.56 -1.62 -29.63
C VAL A 379 -9.05 -1.68 -29.81
N LEU A 380 -8.37 -2.35 -28.89
CA LEU A 380 -6.94 -2.62 -28.99
C LEU A 380 -6.73 -3.97 -29.68
N ARG A 381 -5.83 -4.02 -30.67
CA ARG A 381 -5.56 -5.21 -31.48
C ARG A 381 -4.08 -5.56 -31.43
N GLY A 382 -3.78 -6.81 -31.12
CA GLY A 382 -2.42 -7.32 -31.21
C GLY A 382 -1.96 -7.41 -32.65
N CYS A 383 -0.81 -6.82 -32.97
CA CYS A 383 -0.20 -6.92 -34.30
C CYS A 383 1.25 -7.39 -34.18
N ILE A 384 1.61 -8.43 -34.92
CA ILE A 384 2.98 -8.96 -35.01
C ILE A 384 3.82 -7.96 -35.82
N PRO A 385 4.68 -7.13 -35.20
CA PRO A 385 5.33 -6.02 -35.91
C PRO A 385 6.30 -6.52 -36.98
N SER A 386 6.96 -7.66 -36.74
CA SER A 386 7.91 -8.29 -37.66
C SER A 386 7.25 -8.81 -38.94
N LYS A 387 5.94 -9.08 -38.92
CA LYS A 387 5.19 -9.62 -40.06
C LYS A 387 4.08 -8.70 -40.57
N ASN A 388 3.82 -7.58 -39.88
CA ASN A 388 2.68 -6.70 -40.11
C ASN A 388 1.34 -7.47 -40.19
N GLN A 389 1.14 -8.43 -39.27
CA GLN A 389 -0.02 -9.33 -39.22
C GLN A 389 -0.84 -9.08 -37.94
N ASP A 390 -2.16 -8.99 -38.05
CA ASP A 390 -3.10 -8.77 -36.94
C ASP A 390 -3.78 -10.07 -36.47
N PHE A 391 -3.18 -11.22 -36.81
CA PHE A 391 -3.68 -12.55 -36.46
C PHE A 391 -2.56 -13.47 -35.98
N PHE A 392 -2.94 -14.47 -35.20
CA PHE A 392 -2.03 -15.43 -34.55
C PHE A 392 -2.41 -16.85 -34.94
N ARG A 393 -1.41 -17.70 -35.17
CA ARG A 393 -1.64 -19.10 -35.55
C ARG A 393 -1.50 -20.02 -34.34
N ILE A 394 -2.53 -20.80 -34.06
CA ILE A 394 -2.48 -21.92 -33.13
C ILE A 394 -2.24 -23.19 -33.96
N PRO A 395 -1.08 -23.87 -33.81
CA PRO A 395 -0.74 -25.03 -34.63
C PRO A 395 -1.74 -26.19 -34.48
N GLN A 396 -1.97 -26.94 -35.55
CA GLN A 396 -2.92 -28.08 -35.67
C GLN A 396 -2.81 -29.18 -34.60
N LYS A 397 -1.73 -29.20 -33.81
CA LYS A 397 -1.49 -30.18 -32.72
C LYS A 397 -1.90 -29.64 -31.35
N ASN A 398 -2.27 -28.37 -31.24
CA ASN A 398 -2.51 -27.69 -29.98
C ASN A 398 -3.97 -27.25 -29.88
N LYS A 399 -4.73 -27.87 -28.97
CA LYS A 399 -6.08 -27.43 -28.62
C LYS A 399 -6.08 -26.12 -27.82
N THR A 400 -4.96 -25.83 -27.15
CA THR A 400 -4.82 -24.67 -26.26
C THR A 400 -3.55 -23.87 -26.58
N ALA A 401 -3.62 -22.57 -26.39
CA ALA A 401 -2.48 -21.66 -26.46
C ALA A 401 -2.41 -20.83 -25.17
N LYS A 402 -1.21 -20.75 -24.57
CA LYS A 402 -0.96 -19.93 -23.39
C LYS A 402 -0.09 -18.74 -23.77
N LEU A 403 -0.58 -17.54 -23.51
CA LEU A 403 0.08 -16.28 -23.84
C LEU A 403 0.46 -15.53 -22.56
N PRO A 404 1.74 -15.56 -22.15
CA PRO A 404 2.24 -14.72 -21.06
C PRO A 404 1.88 -13.26 -21.27
N ILE A 405 1.35 -12.61 -20.23
CA ILE A 405 0.88 -11.22 -20.27
C ILE A 405 1.80 -10.32 -19.46
N LYS A 406 2.04 -9.12 -19.99
CA LYS A 406 2.60 -7.98 -19.26
C LYS A 406 1.68 -6.78 -19.33
N VAL A 407 1.71 -5.98 -18.28
CA VAL A 407 1.07 -4.67 -18.19
C VAL A 407 2.13 -3.65 -17.77
N ASN A 408 2.30 -2.61 -18.58
CA ASN A 408 3.31 -1.56 -18.41
C ASN A 408 4.73 -2.13 -18.21
N GLY A 409 5.10 -3.16 -18.97
CA GLY A 409 6.41 -3.80 -18.95
C GLY A 409 6.65 -4.84 -17.85
N ASN A 410 5.72 -5.00 -16.90
CA ASN A 410 5.80 -5.97 -15.81
C ASN A 410 4.82 -7.13 -16.03
N ASP A 411 5.15 -8.33 -15.53
CA ASP A 411 4.23 -9.46 -15.61
C ASP A 411 2.91 -9.14 -14.90
N TYR A 412 1.79 -9.44 -15.53
CA TYR A 412 0.48 -9.26 -14.90
C TYR A 412 0.27 -10.36 -13.86
N CYS A 413 0.06 -9.98 -12.60
CA CYS A 413 -0.07 -10.92 -11.49
C CYS A 413 -1.45 -10.83 -10.82
N ILE A 414 -2.03 -11.97 -10.46
CA ILE A 414 -3.18 -12.08 -9.54
C ILE A 414 -2.66 -12.71 -8.25
N ASN A 415 -2.86 -12.05 -7.11
CA ASN A 415 -2.34 -12.49 -5.80
C ASN A 415 -0.82 -12.78 -5.80
N GLY A 416 -0.04 -12.01 -6.56
CA GLY A 416 1.40 -12.19 -6.69
C GLY A 416 1.83 -13.32 -7.64
N VAL A 417 0.88 -14.03 -8.27
CA VAL A 417 1.16 -15.10 -9.24
C VAL A 417 1.06 -14.53 -10.66
N PRO A 418 2.13 -14.58 -11.47
CA PRO A 418 2.08 -14.18 -12.88
C PRO A 418 1.01 -14.96 -13.64
N GLN A 419 0.36 -14.30 -14.59
CA GLN A 419 -0.75 -14.88 -15.35
C GLN A 419 -0.37 -15.12 -16.82
N ASP A 420 -0.99 -16.14 -17.39
CA ASP A 420 -1.05 -16.42 -18.81
C ASP A 420 -2.50 -16.30 -19.29
N TYR A 421 -2.67 -15.76 -20.49
CA TYR A 421 -3.94 -15.85 -21.19
C TYR A 421 -4.06 -17.22 -21.85
N ASN A 422 -4.95 -18.06 -21.33
CA ASN A 422 -5.23 -19.38 -21.88
C ASN A 422 -6.37 -19.27 -22.90
N ILE A 423 -6.07 -19.61 -24.14
CA ILE A 423 -7.00 -19.66 -25.26
C ILE A 423 -7.28 -21.14 -25.52
N GLU A 424 -8.55 -21.54 -25.43
CA GLU A 424 -9.01 -22.90 -25.69
C GLU A 424 -9.96 -22.94 -26.88
N ILE A 425 -9.66 -23.82 -27.83
CA ILE A 425 -10.51 -24.06 -29.00
C ILE A 425 -11.50 -25.17 -28.66
N GLU A 426 -12.78 -24.85 -28.62
CA GLU A 426 -13.86 -25.82 -28.44
C GLU A 426 -14.07 -26.63 -29.72
N ASN A 427 -14.39 -27.93 -29.59
CA ASN A 427 -14.67 -28.84 -30.71
C ASN A 427 -13.56 -28.91 -31.78
N TYR A 428 -12.30 -28.79 -31.34
CA TYR A 428 -11.12 -28.79 -32.18
C TYR A 428 -10.99 -30.04 -33.07
N GLN A 429 -10.81 -29.83 -34.37
CA GLN A 429 -10.50 -30.89 -35.33
C GLN A 429 -9.00 -30.80 -35.68
N ILE A 430 -8.25 -31.89 -35.50
CA ILE A 430 -6.78 -31.96 -35.66
C ILE A 430 -6.39 -32.00 -37.16
N THR A 431 -6.95 -31.10 -37.96
CA THR A 431 -6.81 -31.11 -39.43
C THR A 431 -6.10 -29.87 -39.97
N GLU A 432 -6.06 -28.78 -39.21
CA GLU A 432 -5.52 -27.49 -39.68
C GLU A 432 -5.06 -26.58 -38.53
N ASP A 433 -4.23 -25.60 -38.86
CA ASP A 433 -3.86 -24.52 -37.95
C ASP A 433 -5.03 -23.53 -37.82
N VAL A 434 -5.33 -23.06 -36.60
CA VAL A 434 -6.42 -22.10 -36.38
C VAL A 434 -5.85 -20.68 -36.31
N CYS A 435 -6.37 -19.78 -37.15
CA CYS A 435 -5.96 -18.38 -37.19
C CYS A 435 -6.89 -17.52 -36.34
N ILE A 436 -6.37 -16.96 -35.25
CA ILE A 436 -7.16 -16.20 -34.29
C ILE A 436 -6.82 -14.71 -34.34
N ARG A 437 -7.79 -13.86 -34.00
CA ARG A 437 -7.59 -12.43 -33.71
C ARG A 437 -7.88 -12.17 -32.23
N ILE A 438 -7.05 -11.34 -31.61
CA ILE A 438 -7.16 -10.95 -30.19
C ILE A 438 -7.50 -9.46 -30.13
N GLU A 439 -8.67 -9.14 -29.58
CA GLU A 439 -9.18 -7.77 -29.47
C GLU A 439 -9.58 -7.44 -28.03
N PHE A 440 -9.09 -6.33 -27.48
CA PHE A 440 -9.61 -5.76 -26.23
C PHE A 440 -10.57 -4.63 -26.55
N HIS A 441 -11.83 -4.81 -26.21
CA HIS A 441 -12.87 -3.79 -26.28
C HIS A 441 -12.90 -3.05 -24.94
N LEU A 442 -12.53 -1.77 -24.97
CA LEU A 442 -12.38 -0.91 -23.82
C LEU A 442 -13.29 0.29 -23.94
N GLN A 443 -14.08 0.55 -22.91
CA GLN A 443 -14.90 1.75 -22.81
C GLN A 443 -14.90 2.23 -21.36
N PRO A 444 -14.67 3.53 -21.09
CA PRO A 444 -14.74 4.07 -19.74
C PRO A 444 -16.09 3.75 -19.09
N GLY A 445 -16.09 3.03 -17.97
CA GLY A 445 -17.31 2.65 -17.24
C GLY A 445 -17.95 1.33 -17.64
N SER A 446 -17.34 0.59 -18.57
CA SER A 446 -17.76 -0.75 -18.95
C SER A 446 -16.64 -1.74 -18.66
N PHE A 447 -17.00 -3.00 -18.43
CA PHE A 447 -16.01 -4.07 -18.27
C PHE A 447 -15.18 -4.19 -19.55
N PRO A 448 -13.84 -4.16 -19.47
CA PRO A 448 -12.98 -4.58 -20.55
C PRO A 448 -13.40 -5.96 -21.05
N GLU A 449 -13.72 -6.07 -22.32
CA GLU A 449 -14.06 -7.35 -22.95
C GLU A 449 -12.90 -7.78 -23.83
N LEU A 450 -12.32 -8.94 -23.51
CA LEU A 450 -11.37 -9.59 -24.37
C LEU A 450 -12.09 -10.57 -25.29
N LYS A 451 -12.10 -10.24 -26.58
CA LYS A 451 -12.69 -11.05 -27.62
C LYS A 451 -11.58 -11.75 -28.41
N VAL A 452 -11.63 -13.08 -28.41
CA VAL A 452 -10.77 -13.92 -29.26
C VAL A 452 -11.66 -14.56 -30.32
N THR A 453 -11.46 -14.21 -31.59
CA THR A 453 -12.26 -14.71 -32.70
C THR A 453 -11.42 -15.58 -33.62
N ASP A 454 -11.99 -16.67 -34.09
CA ASP A 454 -11.50 -17.40 -35.26
C ASP A 454 -11.73 -16.53 -36.51
N LEU A 455 -10.70 -16.35 -37.35
CA LEU A 455 -10.84 -15.58 -38.58
C LEU A 455 -11.72 -16.29 -39.62
N GLU A 456 -11.84 -17.61 -39.53
CA GLU A 456 -12.66 -18.41 -40.44
C GLU A 456 -14.06 -18.69 -39.87
N ASP A 457 -14.36 -18.20 -38.65
CA ASP A 457 -15.62 -18.40 -37.92
C ASP A 457 -16.05 -19.89 -37.79
N LYS A 458 -15.08 -20.81 -37.84
CA LYS A 458 -15.29 -22.27 -37.83
C LYS A 458 -15.32 -22.83 -36.42
N TYR A 459 -14.51 -22.28 -35.52
CA TYR A 459 -14.37 -22.77 -34.15
C TYR A 459 -14.85 -21.76 -33.11
N LYS A 460 -15.52 -22.27 -32.07
CA LYS A 460 -15.80 -21.48 -30.87
C LYS A 460 -14.56 -21.45 -29.99
N ILE A 461 -14.14 -20.25 -29.59
CA ILE A 461 -12.95 -20.03 -28.79
C ILE A 461 -13.34 -19.46 -27.44
N THR A 462 -12.81 -20.03 -26.37
CA THR A 462 -12.91 -19.46 -25.03
C THR A 462 -11.54 -19.01 -24.57
N ALA A 463 -11.52 -17.97 -23.74
CA ALA A 463 -10.28 -17.39 -23.31
C ALA A 463 -10.38 -16.87 -21.88
N SER A 464 -9.38 -17.15 -21.06
CA SER A 464 -9.38 -16.82 -19.63
C SER A 464 -7.96 -16.63 -19.09
N LEU A 465 -7.86 -15.91 -17.98
CA LEU A 465 -6.63 -15.80 -17.22
C LEU A 465 -6.40 -17.07 -16.41
N THR A 466 -5.17 -17.57 -16.44
CA THR A 466 -4.74 -18.72 -15.65
C THR A 466 -3.36 -18.46 -15.05
N ASP A 467 -3.09 -19.05 -13.89
CA ASP A 467 -1.78 -18.96 -13.26
C ASP A 467 -0.69 -19.49 -14.21
N ARG A 468 0.34 -18.66 -14.44
CA ARG A 468 1.51 -19.03 -15.23
C ARG A 468 2.32 -20.04 -14.43
N ILE A 469 2.41 -21.25 -14.98
CA ILE A 469 3.29 -22.28 -14.43
C ILE A 469 4.69 -22.00 -14.97
N GLN A 470 5.55 -21.39 -14.15
CA GLN A 470 6.96 -21.22 -14.50
C GLN A 470 7.65 -22.59 -14.43
N SER A 471 8.15 -23.07 -15.56
CA SER A 471 8.79 -24.39 -15.66
C SER A 471 10.21 -24.43 -15.11
N SER A 472 10.85 -23.28 -14.95
CA SER A 472 12.22 -23.17 -14.43
C SER A 472 12.47 -21.80 -13.80
N TYR A 473 13.33 -21.76 -12.80
CA TYR A 473 13.67 -20.54 -12.06
C TYR A 473 15.18 -20.28 -12.07
N SER A 474 15.55 -19.01 -11.95
CA SER A 474 16.96 -18.57 -11.83
C SER A 474 17.28 -17.89 -10.49
N TYR A 475 16.29 -17.87 -9.61
CA TYR A 475 16.30 -17.37 -8.22
C TYR A 475 15.04 -17.88 -7.51
N ILE A 476 14.96 -17.72 -6.19
CA ILE A 476 13.73 -17.98 -5.44
C ILE A 476 12.90 -16.68 -5.41
N PRO A 477 11.71 -16.62 -6.05
CA PRO A 477 10.85 -15.44 -6.00
C PRO A 477 10.47 -15.09 -4.55
N HIS A 478 10.57 -13.81 -4.19
CA HIS A 478 10.32 -13.39 -2.82
C HIS A 478 8.83 -13.54 -2.45
N GLU A 479 7.93 -13.46 -3.43
CA GLU A 479 6.49 -13.71 -3.28
C GLU A 479 6.23 -15.15 -2.82
N LYS A 480 7.01 -16.11 -3.32
CA LYS A 480 6.94 -17.51 -2.86
C LYS A 480 7.45 -17.70 -1.44
N ILE A 481 8.55 -17.02 -1.09
CA ILE A 481 9.03 -17.01 0.28
C ILE A 481 7.93 -16.49 1.22
N ILE A 482 7.26 -15.39 0.84
CA ILE A 482 6.16 -14.80 1.62
C ILE A 482 4.97 -15.75 1.71
N SER A 483 4.53 -16.34 0.60
CA SER A 483 3.38 -17.25 0.59
C SER A 483 3.65 -18.52 1.40
N THR A 484 4.84 -19.11 1.29
CA THR A 484 5.24 -20.26 2.12
C THR A 484 5.28 -19.89 3.60
N ARG A 485 5.83 -18.74 3.98
CA ARG A 485 5.78 -18.26 5.39
C ARG A 485 4.36 -18.18 5.92
N GLN A 486 3.43 -17.64 5.12
CA GLN A 486 2.02 -17.52 5.51
C GLN A 486 1.35 -18.89 5.64
N GLN A 487 1.59 -19.80 4.69
CA GLN A 487 1.04 -21.16 4.72
C GLN A 487 1.56 -21.95 5.94
N GLU A 488 2.87 -21.92 6.18
CA GLU A 488 3.49 -22.59 7.33
C GLU A 488 3.02 -21.99 8.66
N SER A 489 2.90 -20.67 8.74
CA SER A 489 2.30 -19.98 9.90
C SER A 489 0.88 -20.45 10.15
N LEU A 490 0.01 -20.45 9.13
CA LEU A 490 -1.38 -20.90 9.25
C LEU A 490 -1.47 -22.37 9.67
N ALA A 491 -0.66 -23.24 9.05
CA ALA A 491 -0.60 -24.66 9.39
C ALA A 491 -0.20 -24.87 10.86
N GLN A 492 0.81 -24.12 11.33
CA GLN A 492 1.24 -24.20 12.73
C GLN A 492 0.19 -23.65 13.69
N ILE A 493 -0.43 -22.52 13.36
CA ILE A 493 -1.48 -21.91 14.18
C ILE A 493 -2.65 -22.89 14.35
N ASN A 494 -3.04 -23.60 13.29
CA ASN A 494 -4.07 -24.64 13.36
C ASN A 494 -3.65 -25.81 14.28
N ARG A 495 -2.37 -26.19 14.29
CA ARG A 495 -1.85 -27.20 15.24
C ARG A 495 -1.84 -26.71 16.69
N LEU A 496 -1.60 -25.42 16.91
CA LEU A 496 -1.66 -24.84 18.26
C LEU A 496 -3.07 -24.88 18.85
N GLN A 497 -4.10 -24.68 18.02
CA GLN A 497 -5.49 -24.71 18.48
C GLN A 497 -5.90 -26.07 19.07
N SER A 498 -5.25 -27.15 18.63
CA SER A 498 -5.56 -28.52 19.09
C SER A 498 -4.70 -29.01 20.26
N ARG A 499 -3.76 -28.18 20.77
CA ARG A 499 -2.90 -28.54 21.91
C ARG A 499 -3.40 -27.93 23.22
N ASP A 500 -3.26 -28.69 24.30
CA ASP A 500 -3.34 -28.16 25.66
C ASP A 500 -2.04 -27.43 26.01
N LEU A 501 -2.17 -26.21 26.54
CA LEU A 501 -1.09 -25.28 26.81
C LEU A 501 -1.03 -24.87 28.30
N GLN A 502 -1.87 -25.43 29.16
CA GLN A 502 -1.96 -25.03 30.58
C GLN A 502 -0.63 -25.14 31.34
N GLN A 503 0.18 -26.16 31.03
CA GLN A 503 1.46 -26.39 31.69
C GLN A 503 2.46 -25.28 31.35
N LEU A 504 2.53 -24.88 30.07
CA LEU A 504 3.37 -23.77 29.64
C LEU A 504 2.94 -22.46 30.30
N GLN A 505 1.64 -22.18 30.35
CA GLN A 505 1.10 -20.98 31.02
C GLN A 505 1.49 -20.96 32.51
N THR A 506 1.41 -22.10 33.17
CA THR A 506 1.83 -22.24 34.58
C THR A 506 3.30 -21.88 34.77
N TYR A 507 4.19 -22.36 33.89
CA TYR A 507 5.61 -22.00 33.96
C TYR A 507 5.86 -20.53 33.64
N LEU A 508 5.15 -19.94 32.68
CA LEU A 508 5.26 -18.51 32.35
C LEU A 508 4.83 -17.62 33.52
N VAL A 509 3.73 -17.96 34.21
CA VAL A 509 3.28 -17.24 35.41
C VAL A 509 4.32 -17.34 36.52
N GLN A 510 4.82 -18.55 36.82
CA GLN A 510 5.86 -18.74 37.84
C GLN A 510 7.14 -17.97 37.50
N LEU A 511 7.55 -17.98 36.23
CA LEU A 511 8.72 -17.25 35.76
C LEU A 511 8.53 -15.74 35.89
N SER A 512 7.36 -15.19 35.54
CA SER A 512 7.06 -13.77 35.71
C SER A 512 7.15 -13.32 37.17
N GLN A 513 6.63 -14.13 38.10
CA GLN A 513 6.68 -13.86 39.54
C GLN A 513 8.12 -13.88 40.07
N GLU A 514 8.93 -14.85 39.65
CA GLU A 514 10.35 -14.91 40.02
C GLU A 514 11.14 -13.72 39.47
N LEU A 515 10.87 -13.29 38.23
CA LEU A 515 11.47 -12.09 37.63
C LEU A 515 11.08 -10.81 38.37
N ASP A 516 9.87 -10.74 38.92
CA ASP A 516 9.43 -9.58 39.71
C ASP A 516 10.06 -9.50 41.09
N ASN A 517 10.28 -10.65 41.71
CA ASN A 517 10.93 -10.74 43.02
C ASN A 517 12.46 -10.60 42.92
N ALA A 518 13.05 -10.79 41.74
CA ALA A 518 14.49 -10.69 41.52
C ALA A 518 14.97 -9.23 41.58
N ASP A 519 15.95 -8.97 42.44
CA ASP A 519 16.63 -7.67 42.54
C ASP A 519 17.93 -7.66 41.72
N PHE A 520 17.83 -7.12 40.51
CA PHE A 520 18.99 -6.97 39.61
C PHE A 520 19.95 -5.86 40.05
N SER A 521 19.62 -5.04 41.07
CA SER A 521 20.51 -4.03 41.64
C SER A 521 21.56 -4.60 42.61
N GLY A 522 21.48 -5.90 42.92
CA GLY A 522 22.48 -6.62 43.71
C GLY A 522 22.31 -6.52 45.23
N LYS A 523 21.20 -5.96 45.73
CA LYS A 523 20.94 -5.85 47.19
C LYS A 523 20.32 -7.12 47.78
N LYS A 524 19.72 -7.98 46.95
CA LYS A 524 19.21 -9.31 47.36
C LYS A 524 19.78 -10.44 46.50
N PRO A 525 20.02 -11.64 47.08
CA PRO A 525 20.51 -12.79 46.33
C PRO A 525 19.43 -13.32 45.36
N ILE A 526 19.84 -13.53 44.11
CA ILE A 526 19.00 -14.11 43.05
C ILE A 526 19.05 -15.65 43.14
N ASN A 527 17.88 -16.31 43.09
CA ASN A 527 17.80 -17.78 43.09
C ASN A 527 18.03 -18.36 41.69
N TYR A 528 19.30 -18.48 41.30
CA TYR A 528 19.69 -18.99 39.99
C TYR A 528 19.24 -20.44 39.71
N THR A 529 19.14 -21.30 40.73
CA THR A 529 18.66 -22.68 40.55
C THR A 529 17.21 -22.68 40.09
N ARG A 530 16.36 -21.87 40.75
CA ARG A 530 14.94 -21.75 40.37
C ARG A 530 14.76 -21.20 38.95
N PHE A 531 15.56 -20.20 38.56
CA PHE A 531 15.56 -19.68 37.19
C PHE A 531 15.93 -20.75 36.16
N LYS A 532 17.00 -21.51 36.42
CA LYS A 532 17.41 -22.61 35.53
C LYS A 532 16.27 -23.59 35.31
N ASP A 533 15.62 -24.03 36.39
CA ASP A 533 14.55 -25.02 36.32
C ASP A 533 13.35 -24.46 35.54
N LEU A 534 12.91 -23.23 35.84
CA LEU A 534 11.78 -22.60 35.15
C LEU A 534 12.04 -22.36 33.66
N PHE A 535 13.21 -21.86 33.28
CA PHE A 535 13.57 -21.70 31.86
C PHE A 535 13.63 -23.04 31.15
N THR A 536 14.22 -24.06 31.78
CA THR A 536 14.34 -25.40 31.18
C THR A 536 12.96 -26.04 30.99
N SER A 537 12.08 -25.94 32.00
CA SER A 537 10.71 -26.47 31.94
C SER A 537 9.85 -25.73 30.92
N ALA A 538 9.90 -24.39 30.88
CA ALA A 538 9.18 -23.62 29.87
C ALA A 538 9.70 -23.93 28.45
N TYR A 539 11.03 -24.06 28.30
CA TYR A 539 11.66 -24.44 27.04
C TYR A 539 11.23 -25.83 26.57
N SER A 540 11.13 -26.82 27.46
CA SER A 540 10.74 -28.18 27.08
C SER A 540 9.30 -28.30 26.58
N GLU A 541 8.41 -27.41 27.04
CA GLU A 541 7.02 -27.37 26.55
C GLU A 541 6.96 -26.85 25.12
N ILE A 542 7.76 -25.83 24.78
CA ILE A 542 7.76 -25.20 23.45
C ILE A 542 8.65 -25.93 22.43
N ASN A 543 9.74 -26.55 22.88
CA ASN A 543 10.70 -27.18 21.99
C ASN A 543 10.17 -28.51 21.44
N GLY A 544 10.38 -28.72 20.13
CA GLY A 544 10.04 -29.99 19.49
C GLY A 544 10.90 -31.15 20.02
N ASN A 545 10.32 -32.32 20.11
CA ASN A 545 11.04 -33.60 20.29
C ASN A 545 10.67 -34.55 19.13
N GLY A 546 11.34 -35.69 19.00
CA GLY A 546 11.17 -36.59 17.84
C GLY A 546 9.72 -36.98 17.52
N ASN A 547 8.78 -36.84 18.47
CA ASN A 547 7.35 -37.13 18.30
C ASN A 547 6.44 -35.89 18.36
N LYS A 548 6.98 -34.69 18.65
CA LYS A 548 6.21 -33.44 18.80
C LYS A 548 6.85 -32.33 17.97
N PRO A 549 6.13 -31.73 17.00
CA PRO A 549 6.64 -30.54 16.31
C PRO A 549 6.86 -29.41 17.32
N ASP A 550 7.85 -28.57 17.03
CA ASP A 550 8.12 -27.33 17.77
C ASP A 550 6.85 -26.47 17.78
N LEU A 551 6.40 -26.07 18.97
CA LEU A 551 5.10 -25.44 19.13
C LEU A 551 5.06 -24.07 18.48
N LEU A 552 6.17 -23.34 18.54
CA LEU A 552 6.16 -21.94 18.19
C LEU A 552 6.87 -21.63 16.87
N GLN A 553 7.45 -22.64 16.23
CA GLN A 553 8.08 -22.51 14.93
C GLN A 553 7.13 -21.92 13.86
N PHE A 554 7.61 -20.93 13.09
CA PHE A 554 6.91 -20.31 11.95
C PHE A 554 5.66 -19.48 12.25
N ILE A 555 5.24 -19.30 13.51
CA ILE A 555 4.05 -18.51 13.83
C ILE A 555 4.25 -17.04 13.46
N ASP A 556 3.30 -16.45 12.76
CA ASP A 556 3.21 -15.01 12.63
C ASP A 556 2.30 -14.42 13.72
N SER A 557 2.88 -13.61 14.61
CA SER A 557 2.15 -12.95 15.69
C SER A 557 1.16 -11.91 15.16
N SER A 558 1.23 -11.49 13.90
CA SER A 558 0.26 -10.52 13.34
C SER A 558 -1.17 -11.05 13.20
N PHE A 559 -1.38 -12.38 13.18
CA PHE A 559 -2.72 -12.97 13.05
C PHE A 559 -3.61 -12.70 14.26
N ALA A 560 -4.84 -12.25 14.03
CA ALA A 560 -5.86 -11.98 15.05
C ALA A 560 -6.62 -13.26 15.45
N GLN A 561 -5.90 -14.28 15.94
CA GLN A 561 -6.51 -15.52 16.46
C GLN A 561 -6.42 -15.64 17.98
N ALA A 562 -7.46 -16.20 18.61
CA ALA A 562 -7.60 -16.24 20.07
C ALA A 562 -6.45 -16.97 20.80
N SER A 563 -5.92 -18.06 20.24
CA SER A 563 -4.79 -18.81 20.80
C SER A 563 -3.50 -17.98 20.81
N ILE A 564 -3.25 -17.19 19.76
CA ILE A 564 -2.09 -16.29 19.65
C ILE A 564 -2.25 -15.08 20.56
N SER A 565 -3.45 -14.51 20.64
CA SER A 565 -3.73 -13.35 21.49
C SER A 565 -3.48 -13.63 22.97
N LYS A 566 -3.75 -14.85 23.46
CA LYS A 566 -3.41 -15.26 24.84
C LYS A 566 -1.90 -15.23 25.09
N PHE A 567 -1.11 -15.80 24.18
CA PHE A 567 0.35 -15.75 24.28
C PHE A 567 0.90 -14.32 24.22
N LYS A 568 0.33 -13.46 23.36
CA LYS A 568 0.71 -12.05 23.32
C LYS A 568 0.54 -11.39 24.68
N ILE A 569 -0.63 -11.53 25.30
CA ILE A 569 -0.92 -10.96 26.62
C ILE A 569 0.09 -11.44 27.67
N GLU A 570 0.44 -12.73 27.65
CA GLU A 570 1.43 -13.28 28.58
C GLU A 570 2.83 -12.68 28.35
N PHE A 571 3.30 -12.62 27.10
CA PHE A 571 4.62 -12.07 26.78
C PHE A 571 4.69 -10.53 26.83
N GLU A 572 3.55 -9.83 26.79
CA GLU A 572 3.44 -8.38 27.04
C GLU A 572 3.65 -8.01 28.53
N ASN A 573 3.68 -9.00 29.43
CA ASN A 573 4.01 -8.74 30.82
C ASN A 573 5.44 -8.18 30.96
N LYS A 574 5.53 -6.97 31.52
CA LYS A 574 6.79 -6.21 31.72
C LYS A 574 7.85 -7.00 32.49
N SER A 575 7.47 -7.96 33.33
CA SER A 575 8.43 -8.80 34.07
C SER A 575 9.36 -9.56 33.11
N PHE A 576 8.88 -9.98 31.93
CA PHE A 576 9.70 -10.71 30.95
C PHE A 576 10.82 -9.86 30.34
N GLN A 577 10.69 -8.53 30.31
CA GLN A 577 11.78 -7.65 29.87
C GLN A 577 13.03 -7.80 30.75
N LYS A 578 12.86 -8.22 32.00
CA LYS A 578 13.95 -8.48 32.95
C LYS A 578 14.78 -9.72 32.59
N ILE A 579 14.32 -10.60 31.70
CA ILE A 579 15.14 -11.73 31.22
C ILE A 579 16.36 -11.21 30.46
N VAL A 580 16.18 -10.20 29.59
CA VAL A 580 17.32 -9.61 28.86
C VAL A 580 18.28 -8.94 29.83
N ALA A 581 17.75 -8.24 30.85
CA ALA A 581 18.57 -7.66 31.91
C ALA A 581 19.36 -8.73 32.68
N LEU A 582 18.76 -9.87 33.00
CA LEU A 582 19.43 -11.01 33.64
C LEU A 582 20.58 -11.54 32.77
N ILE A 583 20.35 -11.73 31.46
CA ILE A 583 21.39 -12.17 30.51
C ILE A 583 22.54 -11.16 30.48
N CYS A 584 22.23 -9.88 30.26
CA CYS A 584 23.23 -8.82 30.15
C CYS A 584 24.03 -8.66 31.45
N GLN A 585 23.38 -8.80 32.61
CA GLN A 585 24.03 -8.74 33.91
C GLN A 585 24.98 -9.93 34.12
N LEU A 586 24.55 -11.16 33.80
CA LEU A 586 25.41 -12.35 33.93
C LEU A 586 26.64 -12.25 33.03
N MET A 587 26.47 -11.77 31.81
CA MET A 587 27.59 -11.51 30.89
C MET A 587 28.52 -10.40 31.43
N THR A 588 27.97 -9.27 31.90
CA THR A 588 28.78 -8.19 32.48
C THR A 588 29.53 -8.66 33.74
N PHE A 589 28.88 -9.46 34.59
CA PHE A 589 29.52 -10.06 35.76
C PHE A 589 30.72 -10.93 35.35
N HIS A 590 30.61 -11.67 34.25
CA HIS A 590 31.70 -12.50 33.74
C HIS A 590 32.97 -11.69 33.42
N GLN A 591 32.81 -10.47 32.90
CA GLN A 591 33.93 -9.57 32.61
C GLN A 591 34.73 -9.21 33.87
N SER A 592 34.06 -9.17 35.03
CA SER A 592 34.67 -8.87 36.33
C SER A 592 35.10 -10.11 37.12
N ARG A 593 34.44 -11.26 36.92
CA ARG A 593 34.67 -12.49 37.70
C ARG A 593 34.13 -13.72 36.99
N GLU A 594 34.83 -14.86 37.06
CA GLU A 594 34.36 -16.08 36.41
C GLU A 594 32.97 -16.53 36.94
N LEU A 595 32.08 -16.92 36.03
CA LEU A 595 30.75 -17.43 36.38
C LEU A 595 30.86 -18.87 36.88
N ASN A 596 30.12 -19.20 37.95
CA ASN A 596 29.93 -20.59 38.36
C ASN A 596 29.01 -21.35 37.40
N ASN A 597 28.99 -22.68 37.49
CA ASN A 597 28.22 -23.55 36.57
C ASN A 597 26.72 -23.29 36.61
N ILE A 598 26.13 -22.96 37.77
CA ILE A 598 24.69 -22.68 37.89
C ILE A 598 24.33 -21.42 37.09
N LYS A 599 25.13 -20.34 37.19
CA LYS A 599 24.92 -19.11 36.42
C LYS A 599 25.11 -19.34 34.92
N LYS A 600 26.13 -20.13 34.53
CA LYS A 600 26.35 -20.53 33.13
C LYS A 600 25.15 -21.34 32.59
N ASP A 601 24.57 -22.23 33.38
CA ASP A 601 23.35 -22.98 33.03
C ASP A 601 22.13 -22.08 32.85
N VAL A 602 21.90 -21.13 33.75
CA VAL A 602 20.80 -20.14 33.62
C VAL A 602 20.95 -19.35 32.34
N LEU A 603 22.18 -18.90 32.03
CA LEU A 603 22.47 -18.12 30.84
C LEU A 603 22.09 -18.89 29.56
N VAL A 604 22.54 -20.15 29.44
CA VAL A 604 22.19 -21.02 28.31
C VAL A 604 20.67 -21.22 28.22
N ALA A 605 20.01 -21.56 29.33
CA ALA A 605 18.56 -21.82 29.34
C ALA A 605 17.74 -20.56 28.95
N ALA A 606 18.13 -19.39 29.45
CA ALA A 606 17.48 -18.12 29.13
C ALA A 606 17.65 -17.74 27.64
N ILE A 607 18.85 -17.90 27.08
CA ILE A 607 19.12 -17.64 25.65
C ILE A 607 18.31 -18.58 24.76
N MET A 608 18.28 -19.87 25.09
CA MET A 608 17.50 -20.86 24.36
C MET A 608 16.00 -20.55 24.43
N PHE A 609 15.49 -20.17 25.60
CA PHE A 609 14.10 -19.78 25.81
C PHE A 609 13.72 -18.55 24.98
N ILE A 610 14.47 -17.44 25.05
CA ILE A 610 14.19 -16.23 24.26
C ILE A 610 14.24 -16.54 22.76
N GLY A 611 15.24 -17.28 22.30
CA GLY A 611 15.33 -17.63 20.88
C GLY A 611 14.12 -18.42 20.39
N LYS A 612 13.52 -19.26 21.24
CA LYS A 612 12.34 -20.07 20.92
C LYS A 612 11.01 -19.34 21.07
N THR A 613 10.97 -18.14 21.62
CA THR A 613 9.76 -17.30 21.66
C THR A 613 9.66 -16.34 20.46
N TYR A 614 10.70 -16.24 19.61
CA TYR A 614 10.76 -15.58 18.28
C TYR A 614 9.82 -14.36 18.14
N LYS A 615 8.80 -14.34 17.28
CA LYS A 615 7.92 -13.18 17.01
C LYS A 615 7.11 -12.69 18.21
N LEU A 616 7.04 -13.45 19.31
CA LEU A 616 6.47 -13.01 20.59
C LEU A 616 7.51 -12.28 21.45
N SER A 617 8.80 -12.39 21.13
CA SER A 617 9.89 -11.66 21.79
C SER A 617 9.98 -10.18 21.42
N GLN A 618 9.13 -9.68 20.50
CA GLN A 618 9.07 -8.26 20.14
C GLN A 618 8.77 -7.33 21.34
N TYR A 619 8.17 -7.89 22.39
CA TYR A 619 7.85 -7.19 23.63
C TYR A 619 9.00 -7.21 24.66
N LEU A 620 10.09 -7.91 24.35
CA LEU A 620 11.33 -7.94 25.12
C LEU A 620 12.28 -6.86 24.58
N LEU A 621 13.07 -6.23 25.47
CA LEU A 621 14.09 -5.23 25.11
C LEU A 621 15.30 -5.85 24.38
N THR A 622 15.08 -6.41 23.19
CA THR A 622 16.02 -7.29 22.48
C THR A 622 17.25 -6.58 21.92
N GLU A 623 17.21 -5.27 21.66
CA GLU A 623 18.36 -4.48 21.18
C GLU A 623 19.61 -4.63 22.07
N GLN A 624 19.44 -4.78 23.39
CA GLN A 624 20.56 -4.94 24.31
C GLN A 624 21.39 -6.20 24.02
N LEU A 625 20.75 -7.25 23.49
CA LEU A 625 21.41 -8.50 23.09
C LEU A 625 22.32 -8.32 21.87
N PHE A 626 22.05 -7.31 21.02
CA PHE A 626 22.83 -7.03 19.82
C PHE A 626 24.01 -6.07 20.08
N SER A 627 24.36 -5.83 21.34
CA SER A 627 25.57 -5.06 21.65
C SER A 627 26.84 -5.88 21.42
N GLN A 628 27.85 -5.27 20.79
CA GLN A 628 29.13 -5.91 20.46
C GLN A 628 29.82 -6.50 21.70
N THR A 629 29.72 -5.83 22.83
CA THR A 629 30.27 -6.27 24.12
C THR A 629 29.67 -7.60 24.58
N GLN A 630 28.36 -7.78 24.41
CA GLN A 630 27.66 -9.01 24.80
C GLN A 630 28.06 -10.17 23.88
N PHE A 631 28.20 -9.92 22.58
CA PHE A 631 28.69 -10.90 21.63
C PHE A 631 30.11 -11.39 21.97
N ILE A 632 31.06 -10.46 22.18
CA ILE A 632 32.43 -10.80 22.56
C ILE A 632 32.44 -11.65 23.84
N THR A 633 31.68 -11.22 24.86
CA THR A 633 31.61 -11.93 26.13
C THR A 633 31.02 -13.35 25.97
N ALA A 634 29.96 -13.51 25.17
CA ALA A 634 29.35 -14.81 24.89
C ALA A 634 30.37 -15.78 24.25
N THR A 635 31.23 -15.30 23.35
CA THR A 635 32.27 -16.13 22.71
C THR A 635 33.42 -16.51 23.65
N GLN A 636 33.66 -15.72 24.69
CA GLN A 636 34.69 -15.97 25.72
C GLN A 636 34.23 -17.00 26.76
N ILE A 637 32.94 -17.07 27.05
CA ILE A 637 32.38 -18.08 27.96
C ILE A 637 32.36 -19.44 27.25
N LYS A 638 33.46 -20.20 27.38
CA LYS A 638 33.56 -21.58 26.87
C LYS A 638 32.75 -22.52 27.76
N TYR A 639 31.44 -22.59 27.53
CA TYR A 639 30.53 -23.48 28.24
C TYR A 639 29.46 -24.05 27.30
N ARG A 640 29.45 -25.38 27.15
CA ARG A 640 28.60 -26.08 26.17
C ARG A 640 28.76 -25.44 24.78
N ASN A 641 27.65 -25.12 24.11
CA ASN A 641 27.61 -24.44 22.80
C ASN A 641 27.00 -23.03 22.93
N LEU A 642 27.30 -22.32 24.02
CA LEU A 642 26.67 -21.03 24.34
C LEU A 642 26.85 -19.98 23.23
N ASP A 643 28.03 -19.88 22.64
CA ASP A 643 28.35 -18.98 21.54
C ASP A 643 27.47 -19.23 20.30
N LYS A 644 27.31 -20.51 19.95
CA LYS A 644 26.46 -20.96 18.85
C LYS A 644 24.98 -20.67 19.13
N GLU A 645 24.48 -21.06 20.31
CA GLU A 645 23.08 -20.82 20.71
C GLU A 645 22.77 -19.33 20.81
N TYR A 646 23.73 -18.51 21.24
CA TYR A 646 23.59 -17.07 21.29
C TYR A 646 23.38 -16.48 19.89
N LEU A 647 24.22 -16.83 18.91
CA LEU A 647 24.05 -16.41 17.52
C LEU A 647 22.74 -16.90 16.91
N GLN A 648 22.32 -18.13 17.24
CA GLN A 648 21.04 -18.64 16.79
C GLN A 648 19.85 -17.88 17.41
N CYS A 649 19.96 -17.50 18.69
CA CYS A 649 18.99 -16.68 19.38
C CYS A 649 18.85 -15.32 18.69
N LEU A 650 19.96 -14.62 18.47
CA LEU A 650 19.97 -13.32 17.76
C LEU A 650 19.31 -13.41 16.38
N ALA A 651 19.60 -14.45 15.60
CA ALA A 651 18.97 -14.63 14.30
C ALA A 651 17.45 -14.90 14.39
N ARG A 652 16.98 -15.60 15.44
CA ARG A 652 15.55 -15.88 15.65
C ARG A 652 14.77 -14.65 16.12
N VAL A 653 15.41 -13.71 16.82
CA VAL A 653 14.78 -12.47 17.29
C VAL A 653 14.92 -11.30 16.32
N ALA A 654 15.76 -11.41 15.27
CA ALA A 654 15.90 -10.42 14.20
C ALA A 654 14.69 -10.39 13.24
N ILE A 655 13.52 -10.08 13.79
CA ILE A 655 12.21 -10.13 13.10
C ILE A 655 11.79 -8.81 12.45
N ASN A 656 12.39 -7.68 12.87
CA ASN A 656 12.14 -6.34 12.35
C ASN A 656 13.40 -5.78 11.67
N GLU A 657 13.24 -4.70 10.90
CA GLU A 657 14.32 -4.13 10.09
C GLU A 657 15.49 -3.61 10.93
N GLU A 658 15.22 -3.07 12.12
CA GLU A 658 16.25 -2.56 13.03
C GLU A 658 17.18 -3.68 13.53
N LEU A 659 16.61 -4.76 14.10
CA LEU A 659 17.39 -5.89 14.60
C LEU A 659 18.06 -6.67 13.47
N GLN A 660 17.42 -6.75 12.29
CA GLN A 660 18.03 -7.31 11.08
C GLN A 660 19.26 -6.51 10.67
N SER A 661 19.17 -5.18 10.64
CA SER A 661 20.29 -4.29 10.34
C SER A 661 21.45 -4.52 11.31
N GLN A 662 21.16 -4.61 12.62
CA GLN A 662 22.18 -4.88 13.63
C GLN A 662 22.86 -6.25 13.40
N TYR A 663 22.11 -7.29 13.05
CA TYR A 663 22.69 -8.61 12.71
C TYR A 663 23.57 -8.55 11.44
N PHE A 664 23.12 -7.85 10.41
CA PHE A 664 23.83 -7.75 9.13
C PHE A 664 25.07 -6.85 9.21
N ASN A 665 25.09 -5.85 10.10
CA ASN A 665 26.27 -5.03 10.35
C ASN A 665 27.49 -5.84 10.84
N TRP A 666 27.27 -7.05 11.35
CA TRP A 666 28.35 -7.94 11.78
C TRP A 666 28.91 -8.84 10.68
N PHE A 667 28.39 -8.74 9.45
CA PHE A 667 28.70 -9.66 8.37
C PHE A 667 30.21 -9.75 8.10
N ASP A 668 30.86 -8.62 7.84
CA ASP A 668 32.27 -8.57 7.44
C ASP A 668 33.22 -9.18 8.49
N SER A 669 32.82 -9.15 9.76
CA SER A 669 33.62 -9.71 10.87
C SER A 669 33.34 -11.19 11.14
N ASN A 670 32.28 -11.78 10.58
CA ASN A 670 31.79 -13.09 11.03
C ASN A 670 31.53 -14.11 9.90
N TYR A 671 31.43 -13.69 8.63
CA TYR A 671 31.07 -14.59 7.53
C TYR A 671 32.11 -15.70 7.27
N ASN A 672 33.36 -15.51 7.68
CA ASN A 672 34.47 -16.46 7.53
C ASN A 672 34.69 -17.36 8.76
N LEU A 673 33.90 -17.21 9.82
CA LEU A 673 34.06 -18.00 11.04
C LEU A 673 33.42 -19.38 10.88
N GLU A 674 34.22 -20.39 10.54
CA GLU A 674 33.71 -21.71 10.15
C GLU A 674 32.98 -22.49 11.24
N THR A 675 33.39 -22.31 12.49
CA THR A 675 32.75 -22.95 13.64
C THR A 675 31.54 -22.17 14.16
N SER A 676 31.25 -21.00 13.58
CA SER A 676 30.16 -20.10 13.98
C SER A 676 28.81 -20.51 13.36
N GLN A 677 27.72 -20.12 14.03
CA GLN A 677 26.35 -20.22 13.51
C GLN A 677 25.89 -18.93 12.79
N TYR A 678 26.82 -18.01 12.48
CA TYR A 678 26.47 -16.73 11.86
C TYR A 678 25.82 -16.90 10.49
N LEU A 679 26.43 -17.64 9.55
CA LEU A 679 25.83 -17.86 8.22
C LEU A 679 24.54 -18.68 8.27
N TRP A 680 24.37 -19.56 9.26
CA TRP A 680 23.09 -20.22 9.51
C TRP A 680 22.00 -19.18 9.83
N GLY A 681 22.31 -18.25 10.73
CA GLY A 681 21.39 -17.19 11.12
C GLY A 681 21.11 -16.21 9.98
N TYR A 682 22.15 -15.86 9.22
CA TYR A 682 22.04 -15.02 8.03
C TYR A 682 21.05 -15.59 7.00
N GLY A 683 21.23 -16.86 6.60
CA GLY A 683 20.30 -17.54 5.70
C GLY A 683 18.89 -17.66 6.28
N ARG A 684 18.78 -17.93 7.58
CA ARG A 684 17.48 -18.01 8.28
C ARG A 684 16.73 -16.69 8.25
N ILE A 685 17.39 -15.56 8.48
CA ILE A 685 16.77 -14.23 8.41
C ILE A 685 16.24 -14.00 7.00
N LEU A 686 17.05 -14.26 5.95
CA LEU A 686 16.62 -14.11 4.56
C LEU A 686 15.39 -14.97 4.23
N LEU A 687 15.37 -16.23 4.69
CA LEU A 687 14.26 -17.13 4.41
C LEU A 687 13.00 -16.82 5.23
N TRP A 688 13.09 -16.47 6.51
CA TRP A 688 11.92 -16.44 7.41
C TRP A 688 11.46 -15.04 7.84
N TYR A 689 12.33 -14.04 7.84
CA TYR A 689 12.05 -12.73 8.46
C TYR A 689 12.27 -11.53 7.55
N TYR A 690 13.16 -11.62 6.56
CA TYR A 690 13.52 -10.50 5.70
C TYR A 690 12.40 -10.12 4.75
N LYS A 691 12.21 -8.82 4.54
CA LYS A 691 11.29 -8.26 3.54
C LYS A 691 12.09 -7.78 2.33
N PHE A 692 11.96 -8.46 1.21
CA PHE A 692 12.78 -8.20 0.02
C PHE A 692 12.48 -6.86 -0.66
N ASP A 693 11.36 -6.21 -0.34
CA ASP A 693 11.02 -4.85 -0.81
C ASP A 693 11.95 -3.77 -0.20
N ALA A 694 12.57 -4.05 0.96
CA ALA A 694 13.47 -3.14 1.66
C ALA A 694 14.93 -3.34 1.21
N VAL A 695 15.22 -3.12 -0.08
CA VAL A 695 16.52 -3.46 -0.72
C VAL A 695 17.73 -2.76 -0.07
N ASN A 696 17.53 -1.67 0.67
CA ASN A 696 18.62 -0.85 1.24
C ASN A 696 19.25 -1.41 2.53
N LEU A 697 18.69 -2.46 3.14
CA LEU A 697 19.16 -2.99 4.43
C LEU A 697 20.39 -3.91 4.32
N VAL A 698 20.59 -4.55 3.17
CA VAL A 698 21.63 -5.57 2.96
C VAL A 698 22.46 -5.23 1.74
N ASN A 699 23.78 -5.17 1.89
CA ASN A 699 24.71 -5.08 0.76
C ASN A 699 24.88 -6.46 0.10
N TYR A 700 23.79 -6.99 -0.45
CA TYR A 700 23.69 -8.39 -0.88
C TYR A 700 24.72 -8.77 -1.94
N ARG A 701 25.06 -7.86 -2.86
CA ARG A 701 26.11 -8.09 -3.88
C ARG A 701 27.47 -8.28 -3.22
N ALA A 702 27.87 -7.37 -2.32
CA ALA A 702 29.15 -7.48 -1.61
C ALA A 702 29.21 -8.74 -0.73
N HIS A 703 28.12 -9.04 -0.01
CA HIS A 703 28.03 -10.23 0.84
C HIS A 703 28.12 -11.53 0.03
N PHE A 704 27.43 -11.60 -1.11
CA PHE A 704 27.51 -12.73 -2.04
C PHE A 704 28.94 -12.94 -2.53
N THR A 705 29.60 -11.87 -2.99
CA THR A 705 30.99 -11.94 -3.44
C THR A 705 31.96 -12.31 -2.31
N ALA A 706 31.75 -11.83 -1.08
CA ALA A 706 32.60 -12.15 0.06
C ALA A 706 32.55 -13.64 0.42
N ILE A 707 31.35 -14.22 0.51
CA ILE A 707 31.17 -15.67 0.77
C ILE A 707 31.84 -16.47 -0.34
N ILE A 708 31.60 -16.13 -1.60
CA ILE A 708 32.20 -16.82 -2.75
C ILE A 708 33.73 -16.74 -2.73
N LYS A 709 34.32 -15.57 -2.49
CA LYS A 709 35.77 -15.39 -2.41
C LYS A 709 36.37 -16.23 -1.29
N TYR A 710 35.70 -16.32 -0.14
CA TYR A 710 36.15 -17.17 0.95
C TYR A 710 36.05 -18.65 0.59
N LEU A 711 34.95 -19.11 -0.01
CA LEU A 711 34.82 -20.49 -0.49
C LEU A 711 35.91 -20.90 -1.50
N LEU A 712 36.44 -19.94 -2.27
CA LEU A 712 37.53 -20.17 -3.23
C LEU A 712 38.95 -20.06 -2.64
N ASN A 713 39.11 -19.61 -1.39
CA ASN A 713 40.43 -19.28 -0.85
C ASN A 713 41.24 -20.51 -0.39
N LYS A 714 40.59 -21.66 -0.23
CA LYS A 714 41.18 -22.90 0.26
C LYS A 714 40.49 -24.12 -0.35
N SER A 715 41.06 -25.30 -0.17
CA SER A 715 40.50 -26.53 -0.76
C SER A 715 39.16 -26.92 -0.11
N PRO A 716 38.26 -27.60 -0.83
CA PRO A 716 36.97 -28.02 -0.27
C PRO A 716 37.11 -28.86 1.00
N SER A 717 38.10 -29.75 1.08
CA SER A 717 38.36 -30.61 2.25
C SER A 717 38.74 -29.86 3.53
N GLU A 718 39.21 -28.62 3.42
CA GLU A 718 39.65 -27.82 4.57
C GLU A 718 38.51 -27.05 5.25
N PHE A 719 37.30 -27.06 4.70
CA PHE A 719 36.15 -26.42 5.32
C PHE A 719 35.39 -27.39 6.23
N GLU A 720 34.97 -26.88 7.40
CA GLU A 720 33.96 -27.54 8.22
C GLU A 720 32.69 -27.83 7.40
N TYR A 721 32.17 -29.05 7.50
CA TYR A 721 31.03 -29.47 6.68
C TYR A 721 29.78 -28.61 6.94
N GLN A 722 29.55 -28.24 8.20
CA GLN A 722 28.44 -27.36 8.59
C GLN A 722 28.58 -25.96 7.98
N TYR A 723 29.81 -25.44 7.85
CA TYR A 723 30.06 -24.15 7.22
C TYR A 723 29.65 -24.19 5.75
N LYS A 724 30.04 -25.25 5.02
CA LYS A 724 29.65 -25.44 3.62
C LYS A 724 28.13 -25.39 3.46
N GLN A 725 27.38 -26.11 4.30
CA GLN A 725 25.91 -26.09 4.26
C GLN A 725 25.35 -24.68 4.44
N ASN A 726 25.80 -23.98 5.49
CA ASN A 726 25.32 -22.64 5.82
C ASN A 726 25.68 -21.59 4.74
N ALA A 727 26.87 -21.70 4.15
CA ALA A 727 27.33 -20.82 3.09
C ALA A 727 26.53 -21.01 1.81
N PHE A 728 26.34 -22.26 1.34
CA PHE A 728 25.55 -22.53 0.13
C PHE A 728 24.07 -22.17 0.30
N LEU A 729 23.47 -22.41 1.48
CA LEU A 729 22.10 -21.93 1.77
C LEU A 729 22.02 -20.40 1.72
N SER A 730 22.97 -19.70 2.32
CA SER A 730 23.00 -18.22 2.29
C SER A 730 23.13 -17.69 0.86
N LEU A 731 23.96 -18.32 0.03
CA LEU A 731 24.11 -17.96 -1.39
C LEU A 731 22.81 -18.18 -2.18
N LEU A 732 22.11 -19.30 -1.94
CA LEU A 732 20.81 -19.58 -2.57
C LEU A 732 19.76 -18.51 -2.23
N TYR A 733 19.63 -18.13 -0.95
CA TYR A 733 18.67 -17.09 -0.55
C TYR A 733 19.09 -15.68 -0.97
N LEU A 734 20.40 -15.41 -1.11
CA LEU A 734 20.88 -14.14 -1.66
C LEU A 734 20.48 -13.97 -3.13
N LEU A 735 20.36 -15.05 -3.91
CA LEU A 735 19.90 -14.96 -5.30
C LEU A 735 18.46 -14.42 -5.41
N SER A 736 17.64 -14.46 -4.35
CA SER A 736 16.29 -13.85 -4.35
C SER A 736 16.28 -12.35 -4.66
N PHE A 737 17.37 -11.63 -4.39
CA PHE A 737 17.49 -10.20 -4.74
C PHE A 737 17.44 -9.94 -6.25
N ARG A 738 17.64 -10.98 -7.10
CA ARG A 738 17.46 -10.87 -8.56
C ARG A 738 16.05 -10.49 -8.98
N ALA A 739 15.05 -10.70 -8.13
CA ALA A 739 13.69 -10.24 -8.37
C ALA A 739 13.62 -8.71 -8.55
N ASN A 740 14.41 -7.97 -7.76
CA ASN A 740 14.44 -6.51 -7.74
C ASN A 740 15.64 -5.93 -8.52
N ASP A 741 16.73 -6.70 -8.65
CA ASP A 741 17.92 -6.33 -9.40
C ASP A 741 18.28 -7.40 -10.44
N LYS A 742 17.72 -7.25 -11.65
CA LYS A 742 17.91 -8.20 -12.76
C LYS A 742 19.37 -8.31 -13.23
N VAL A 743 20.22 -7.32 -12.92
CA VAL A 743 21.63 -7.28 -13.31
C VAL A 743 22.49 -8.16 -12.39
N PHE A 744 22.07 -8.36 -11.13
CA PHE A 744 22.77 -9.23 -10.20
C PHE A 744 22.82 -10.68 -10.70
N CYS A 745 24.03 -11.26 -10.73
CA CYS A 745 24.29 -12.60 -11.27
C CYS A 745 23.73 -12.83 -12.68
N GLN A 746 23.69 -11.80 -13.54
CA GLN A 746 23.35 -11.97 -14.95
C GLN A 746 24.44 -12.74 -15.71
N GLN A 747 24.09 -13.33 -16.84
CA GLN A 747 25.05 -14.07 -17.66
C GLN A 747 26.22 -13.16 -18.07
N GLY A 748 27.45 -13.63 -17.87
CA GLY A 748 28.68 -12.87 -18.17
C GLY A 748 29.13 -11.85 -17.10
N SER A 749 28.35 -11.64 -16.03
CA SER A 749 28.76 -10.81 -14.88
C SER A 749 29.93 -11.42 -14.12
N GLU A 750 30.64 -10.59 -13.33
CA GLU A 750 31.72 -11.07 -12.47
C GLU A 750 31.19 -12.04 -11.41
N GLU A 751 30.04 -11.73 -10.81
CA GLU A 751 29.37 -12.57 -9.82
C GLU A 751 29.03 -13.95 -10.38
N MET A 752 28.51 -14.03 -11.61
CA MET A 752 28.20 -15.30 -12.29
C MET A 752 29.48 -16.11 -12.53
N ARG A 753 30.54 -15.49 -13.06
CA ARG A 753 31.83 -16.17 -13.30
C ARG A 753 32.44 -16.72 -12.01
N MET A 754 32.33 -15.99 -10.89
CA MET A 754 32.81 -16.50 -9.62
C MET A 754 31.93 -17.64 -9.08
N ALA A 755 30.60 -17.59 -9.27
CA ALA A 755 29.70 -18.67 -8.90
C ALA A 755 29.99 -19.97 -9.65
N GLU A 756 30.22 -19.89 -10.97
CA GLU A 756 30.63 -21.03 -11.81
C GLU A 756 31.97 -21.64 -11.33
N ARG A 757 32.93 -20.79 -10.92
CA ARG A 757 34.20 -21.24 -10.33
C ARG A 757 34.00 -21.97 -9.01
N VAL A 758 33.13 -21.47 -8.13
CA VAL A 758 32.81 -22.16 -6.86
C VAL A 758 32.18 -23.53 -7.13
N ILE A 759 31.24 -23.62 -8.06
CA ILE A 759 30.61 -24.91 -8.42
C ILE A 759 31.65 -25.89 -8.92
N SER A 760 32.56 -25.44 -9.79
CA SER A 760 33.67 -26.27 -10.29
C SER A 760 34.59 -26.72 -9.15
N HIS A 761 34.92 -25.81 -8.23
CA HIS A 761 35.76 -26.05 -7.06
C HIS A 761 35.16 -27.10 -6.11
N PHE A 762 33.84 -27.06 -5.88
CA PHE A 762 33.11 -28.02 -5.04
C PHE A 762 32.42 -29.15 -5.82
N SER A 763 32.83 -29.41 -7.08
CA SER A 763 32.15 -30.36 -7.96
C SER A 763 32.13 -31.81 -7.45
N LYS A 764 33.13 -32.20 -6.65
CA LYS A 764 33.24 -33.54 -6.05
C LYS A 764 32.62 -33.64 -4.65
N ASP A 765 32.24 -32.51 -4.06
CA ASP A 765 31.63 -32.46 -2.73
C ASP A 765 30.14 -32.72 -2.81
N ARG A 766 29.62 -33.54 -1.89
CA ARG A 766 28.19 -33.81 -1.76
C ARG A 766 27.63 -33.12 -0.51
N ILE A 767 27.35 -31.82 -0.63
CA ILE A 767 26.90 -30.97 0.49
C ILE A 767 25.40 -31.18 0.72
N ILE A 768 25.04 -32.24 1.43
CA ILE A 768 23.64 -32.60 1.74
C ILE A 768 23.16 -31.85 2.98
N PHE A 769 22.01 -31.20 2.89
CA PHE A 769 21.27 -30.64 4.02
C PHE A 769 19.89 -31.32 4.08
N LYS A 770 19.73 -32.20 5.09
CA LYS A 770 18.61 -33.16 5.13
C LYS A 770 17.23 -32.50 5.19
N GLN A 771 17.11 -31.28 5.73
CA GLN A 771 15.85 -30.55 5.71
C GLN A 771 15.41 -30.11 4.30
N VAL A 772 16.35 -29.93 3.36
CA VAL A 772 16.07 -29.55 1.97
C VAL A 772 15.93 -30.77 1.08
N SER A 773 16.93 -31.67 1.10
CA SER A 773 16.91 -32.89 0.30
C SER A 773 17.85 -33.94 0.89
N GLN A 774 17.43 -35.20 0.82
CA GLN A 774 18.28 -36.34 1.16
C GLN A 774 19.14 -36.80 -0.03
N GLU A 775 18.77 -36.42 -1.25
CA GLU A 775 19.37 -36.94 -2.48
C GLU A 775 20.26 -35.91 -3.17
N LYS A 776 19.71 -34.70 -3.37
CA LYS A 776 20.32 -33.62 -4.15
C LYS A 776 21.11 -32.67 -3.25
N PRO A 777 22.41 -32.43 -3.52
CA PRO A 777 23.24 -31.59 -2.68
C PRO A 777 23.07 -30.09 -3.00
N LEU A 778 23.36 -29.23 -2.02
CA LEU A 778 23.15 -27.78 -2.12
C LEU A 778 23.98 -27.11 -3.22
N ASN A 779 25.18 -27.60 -3.50
CA ASN A 779 26.00 -27.13 -4.63
C ASN A 779 25.35 -27.44 -5.98
N GLN A 780 24.59 -28.53 -6.10
CA GLN A 780 23.81 -28.81 -7.31
C GLN A 780 22.56 -27.90 -7.40
N PHE A 781 21.85 -27.68 -6.29
CA PHE A 781 20.77 -26.68 -6.26
C PHE A 781 21.26 -25.29 -6.68
N PHE A 782 22.44 -24.88 -6.17
CA PHE A 782 23.05 -23.61 -6.51
C PHE A 782 23.44 -23.54 -7.99
N GLN A 783 24.04 -24.60 -8.54
CA GLN A 783 24.34 -24.71 -9.96
C GLN A 783 23.10 -24.54 -10.83
N GLU A 784 22.05 -25.30 -10.54
CA GLU A 784 20.80 -25.26 -11.32
C GLU A 784 20.08 -23.92 -11.20
N MET A 785 20.18 -23.25 -10.04
CA MET A 785 19.59 -21.94 -9.84
C MET A 785 20.35 -20.87 -10.65
N ILE A 786 21.67 -20.85 -10.64
CA ILE A 786 22.42 -19.87 -11.45
C ILE A 786 22.28 -20.15 -12.96
N SER A 787 22.11 -21.41 -13.37
CA SER A 787 21.85 -21.79 -14.78
C SER A 787 20.39 -21.61 -15.21
N GLY A 788 19.48 -21.28 -14.29
CA GLY A 788 18.08 -21.04 -14.61
C GLY A 788 17.27 -22.31 -14.90
N THR A 789 17.67 -23.46 -14.37
CA THR A 789 17.07 -24.78 -14.64
C THR A 789 16.38 -25.41 -13.44
N ILE A 790 16.35 -24.73 -12.28
CA ILE A 790 15.73 -25.26 -11.07
C ILE A 790 14.21 -25.36 -11.24
N THR A 791 13.61 -26.48 -10.81
CA THR A 791 12.17 -26.73 -10.99
C THR A 791 11.32 -26.15 -9.86
N GLU A 792 9.99 -26.17 -10.02
CA GLU A 792 9.03 -25.80 -8.97
C GLU A 792 9.19 -26.67 -7.70
N ASP A 793 9.33 -27.98 -7.87
CA ASP A 793 9.50 -28.93 -6.76
C ASP A 793 10.82 -28.68 -6.01
N ASP A 794 11.88 -28.36 -6.75
CA ASP A 794 13.17 -27.97 -6.16
C ASP A 794 13.08 -26.69 -5.33
N LEU A 795 12.31 -25.69 -5.78
CA LEU A 795 12.03 -24.50 -4.98
C LEU A 795 11.24 -24.85 -3.72
N GLY A 796 10.22 -25.70 -3.83
CA GLY A 796 9.44 -26.17 -2.68
C GLY A 796 10.34 -26.78 -1.60
N LYS A 797 11.31 -27.62 -2.01
CA LYS A 797 12.32 -28.22 -1.11
C LYS A 797 13.22 -27.17 -0.44
N LEU A 798 13.66 -26.15 -1.16
CA LEU A 798 14.49 -25.07 -0.61
C LEU A 798 13.75 -24.18 0.39
N LEU A 799 12.43 -24.10 0.31
CA LEU A 799 11.59 -23.31 1.19
C LEU A 799 11.18 -24.04 2.48
N GLN A 800 11.43 -25.36 2.57
CA GLN A 800 11.14 -26.19 3.75
C GLN A 800 12.25 -26.18 4.83
N SER A 801 13.35 -25.46 4.59
CA SER A 801 14.61 -25.56 5.35
C SER A 801 14.65 -24.91 6.73
#